data_AF-A0A9X4B737-F1
#
_entry.id   AF-A0A9X4B737-F1
#
_cell.length_a   1.000
_cell.length_b   1.000
_cell.length_c   1.000
_cell.angle_alpha   90.00
_cell.angle_beta   90.00
_cell.angle_gamma   90.00
#
_symmetry.space_group_name_H-M   'P 1'
#
loop_
_entity.id
_entity.type
_entity.pdbx_description
1 polymer ?
#
loop_
_entity_poly.entity_id
_entity_poly.type
_entity_poly.pdbx_seq_one_letter_code
_entity_poly.pdbx_strand_id
1 'polypeptide(L)'
;MKRLINRLLCSVLVLGLASNSGVSSSHAEEKPLPSETVAETSSTEGVEQYDGYLPENGHETMNSSHQEETKTAGSPSTVERPETTSSDLEKNPSDSSSKKSMLQKSQFAATPSISTTNSSFDLNNCEYTTDIPNQTITLTGYNGQVQDLVIPSKITVQVQNMESVTLNVKVKINGGDGKNNTLPIPLSVHTITFQSVDGTKVGLETTGNWANLFNVSGKIYNNLVSIDLSGLDMSNVYSMNTLFNAPHVPNLESVNFGENTLAKVTDMSNAFNMLTKLKTINQKWTFGQLTSFNNTFFGCHSLTNLNLKDWNVSTVTNFKNMFYNCWAMDEFRMDNWQLNPNADLGDPFGNIANGGMFCLDSIALPKAALIVASDEKLLNYNYGNSGYKPSCGIRINANGGVLSKNEYYDYNNFPTGLSYYFSKVVIPTDQYNELKDSDPATLQDKLTTWLEDNVPTRLGYALEGWAPTDEAFNQKISSITTFNGFMASQEEFKAEWVSDKFDTSVDNTKLNPEGSLGLAYYPTTFTIGSTNLQSSGQQEISITKTDSFNVGVKDRTRTKDDWHVTAQLIWNGTSIPEAYIQTINNGIVMKNVSTGSGNYDSTTDLQSLQGSGITGMANYKITTMPNTIMESSGSTVNNGVYDYDLGDLKLVIPDVSQVRAGTYSGQVEWNLINGPA
;
A
#
# COMPACT_ATOMS: atom_id res chain seq x y z
N MET A 1 -22.62 -4.25 18.41
CA MET A 1 -22.32 -4.78 19.76
C MET A 1 -20.92 -5.41 19.90
N LYS A 2 -20.37 -6.15 18.92
CA LYS A 2 -18.95 -6.57 18.94
C LYS A 2 -17.90 -5.46 18.61
N ARG A 3 -18.34 -4.31 18.07
CA ARG A 3 -17.46 -3.13 17.83
C ARG A 3 -17.35 -2.17 19.03
N LEU A 4 -18.12 -2.37 20.10
CA LEU A 4 -18.06 -1.55 21.33
C LEU A 4 -17.06 -2.10 22.37
N ILE A 5 -16.61 -3.35 22.21
CA ILE A 5 -15.75 -4.02 23.21
C ILE A 5 -14.25 -3.71 22.99
N ASN A 6 -13.83 -3.37 21.77
CA ASN A 6 -12.40 -3.09 21.49
C ASN A 6 -11.94 -1.67 21.83
N ARG A 7 -12.85 -0.72 22.14
CA ARG A 7 -12.47 0.63 22.59
C ARG A 7 -12.39 0.79 24.12
N LEU A 8 -12.82 -0.21 24.89
CA LEU A 8 -12.82 -0.18 26.37
C LEU A 8 -11.60 -0.85 27.03
N LEU A 9 -10.68 -1.44 26.24
CA LEU A 9 -9.55 -2.22 26.76
C LEU A 9 -8.19 -1.51 26.74
N CYS A 10 -8.12 -0.22 26.36
CA CYS A 10 -6.85 0.55 26.35
C CYS A 10 -6.73 1.64 27.42
N SER A 11 -7.63 1.70 28.43
CA SER A 11 -7.62 2.80 29.41
C SER A 11 -7.63 2.39 30.89
N VAL A 12 -7.39 1.11 31.22
CA VAL A 12 -7.28 0.68 32.62
C VAL A 12 -6.00 -0.12 32.83
N LEU A 13 -4.87 0.57 32.98
CA LEU A 13 -3.68 -0.03 33.61
C LEU A 13 -2.61 0.99 34.03
N VAL A 14 -2.95 2.00 34.84
CA VAL A 14 -1.95 2.61 35.75
C VAL A 14 -2.65 3.12 37.00
N LEU A 15 -2.62 2.34 38.10
CA LEU A 15 -2.50 2.85 39.47
C LEU A 15 -2.35 1.70 40.46
N GLY A 16 -1.24 1.74 41.21
CA GLY A 16 -1.08 1.05 42.49
C GLY A 16 -0.19 -0.20 42.46
N LEU A 17 1.08 -0.04 42.81
CA LEU A 17 1.54 -0.37 44.17
C LEU A 17 3.00 0.06 44.35
N ALA A 18 3.22 0.80 45.43
CA ALA A 18 4.51 1.24 45.92
C ALA A 18 5.22 0.10 46.68
N SER A 19 6.55 0.00 46.52
CA SER A 19 7.45 -0.36 47.62
C SER A 19 8.92 -0.05 47.28
N ASN A 20 9.42 1.03 47.90
CA ASN A 20 10.65 1.09 48.70
C ASN A 20 11.96 0.47 48.17
N SER A 21 12.96 1.32 47.86
CA SER A 21 14.32 1.25 48.47
C SER A 21 15.21 2.43 48.04
N GLY A 22 15.39 3.40 48.96
CA GLY A 22 16.67 3.88 49.48
C GLY A 22 17.82 4.41 48.59
N VAL A 23 18.22 5.66 48.94
CA VAL A 23 19.61 6.23 49.01
C VAL A 23 20.20 6.65 47.65
N SER A 24 20.81 7.82 47.39
CA SER A 24 21.50 8.83 48.20
C SER A 24 21.56 10.19 47.44
N SER A 25 21.83 11.25 48.22
CA SER A 25 21.98 12.68 47.94
C SER A 25 23.10 13.13 46.97
N SER A 26 22.87 14.25 46.25
CA SER A 26 23.65 15.52 46.27
C SER A 26 23.06 16.51 45.24
N HIS A 27 22.52 17.68 45.62
CA HIS A 27 23.17 19.00 45.74
C HIS A 27 23.87 19.54 44.48
N ALA A 28 23.27 20.59 43.87
CA ALA A 28 23.88 21.81 43.29
C ALA A 28 22.90 22.40 42.25
N GLU A 29 22.13 23.44 42.59
CA GLU A 29 22.46 24.88 42.44
C GLU A 29 22.08 25.46 41.07
N GLU A 30 21.10 26.38 41.11
CA GLU A 30 20.76 27.32 40.06
C GLU A 30 21.92 28.31 39.79
N LYS A 31 22.15 28.66 38.52
CA LYS A 31 22.00 30.05 38.05
C LYS A 31 22.09 30.18 36.52
N PRO A 32 21.31 31.10 35.92
CA PRO A 32 21.28 31.38 34.49
C PRO A 32 22.22 32.54 34.12
N LEU A 33 22.57 32.68 32.84
CA LEU A 33 23.21 33.86 32.22
C LEU A 33 23.16 33.71 30.66
N PRO A 34 23.31 34.78 29.86
CA PRO A 34 22.17 35.43 29.19
C PRO A 34 22.29 35.49 27.65
N SER A 35 21.25 36.08 27.05
CA SER A 35 21.11 36.53 25.67
C SER A 35 22.22 37.47 25.18
N GLU A 36 22.65 37.31 23.91
CA GLU A 36 23.13 38.43 23.08
C GLU A 36 22.93 38.15 21.57
N THR A 37 22.10 39.02 20.98
CA THR A 37 22.18 39.71 19.67
C THR A 37 22.78 39.07 18.40
N VAL A 38 21.88 39.04 17.40
CA VAL A 38 21.98 39.31 15.96
C VAL A 38 23.28 39.95 15.45
N ALA A 39 23.82 39.39 14.35
CA ALA A 39 24.55 40.13 13.32
C ALA A 39 24.24 39.55 11.93
N GLU A 40 23.72 40.40 11.04
CA GLU A 40 23.59 40.19 9.60
C GLU A 40 24.98 40.11 8.94
N THR A 41 25.12 39.25 7.92
CA THR A 41 25.97 39.57 6.75
C THR A 41 25.39 38.94 5.49
N SER A 42 25.15 39.82 4.51
CA SER A 42 24.88 39.54 3.10
C SER A 42 26.15 39.12 2.36
N SER A 43 26.08 38.20 1.39
CA SER A 43 26.71 38.37 0.06
C SER A 43 26.43 37.21 -0.91
N THR A 44 25.74 37.58 -1.99
CA THR A 44 25.98 37.28 -3.42
C THR A 44 26.11 35.85 -3.95
N GLU A 45 25.13 35.56 -4.81
CA GLU A 45 25.16 34.82 -6.09
C GLU A 45 26.53 34.43 -6.66
N GLY A 46 26.66 33.14 -6.98
CA GLY A 46 27.57 32.60 -7.96
C GLY A 46 26.81 31.62 -8.85
N VAL A 47 26.59 32.03 -10.11
CA VAL A 47 26.03 31.22 -11.19
C VAL A 47 27.12 30.30 -11.71
N GLU A 48 26.91 28.98 -11.71
CA GLU A 48 27.63 28.08 -12.61
C GLU A 48 26.66 27.20 -13.40
N GLN A 49 26.71 27.45 -14.69
CA GLN A 49 26.12 26.71 -15.80
C GLN A 49 26.99 25.47 -16.03
N TYR A 50 26.41 24.27 -16.08
CA TYR A 50 27.11 23.09 -16.59
C TYR A 50 26.25 22.32 -17.59
N ASP A 51 26.85 22.16 -18.76
CA ASP A 51 26.33 21.52 -19.97
C ASP A 51 26.04 20.03 -19.77
N GLY A 52 25.09 19.55 -20.57
CA GLY A 52 24.61 18.18 -20.55
C GLY A 52 25.66 17.14 -20.97
N TYR A 53 25.50 15.93 -20.45
CA TYR A 53 26.14 14.73 -20.98
C TYR A 53 25.18 13.54 -20.92
N LEU A 54 24.90 12.99 -22.10
CA LEU A 54 24.41 11.64 -22.34
C LEU A 54 25.47 10.62 -21.87
N PRO A 55 25.11 9.46 -21.29
CA PRO A 55 26.07 8.36 -21.16
C PRO A 55 25.87 7.35 -22.30
N GLU A 56 26.94 7.17 -23.09
CA GLU A 56 27.16 6.02 -23.95
C GLU A 56 27.63 4.79 -23.13
N ASN A 57 27.35 3.63 -23.72
CA ASN A 57 27.67 2.26 -23.35
C ASN A 57 29.04 2.01 -22.70
N GLY A 58 29.05 1.17 -21.66
CA GLY A 58 30.26 0.51 -21.15
C GLY A 58 29.92 -0.87 -20.58
N HIS A 59 30.17 -1.92 -21.37
CA HIS A 59 30.16 -3.32 -20.93
C HIS A 59 31.43 -3.61 -20.12
N GLU A 60 31.30 -4.10 -18.89
CA GLU A 60 32.39 -4.78 -18.19
C GLU A 60 32.10 -6.28 -18.02
N THR A 61 32.91 -7.08 -18.69
CA THR A 61 33.04 -8.53 -18.50
C THR A 61 33.98 -8.81 -17.34
N MET A 62 33.53 -9.53 -16.29
CA MET A 62 34.44 -10.05 -15.27
C MET A 62 35.03 -11.40 -15.70
N ASN A 63 36.35 -11.46 -15.74
CA ASN A 63 37.14 -12.65 -15.97
C ASN A 63 37.80 -13.10 -14.66
N SER A 64 37.85 -14.41 -14.44
CA SER A 64 38.44 -15.07 -13.26
C SER A 64 39.97 -15.13 -13.34
N SER A 65 40.66 -15.05 -12.20
CA SER A 65 42.02 -15.59 -12.08
C SER A 65 42.30 -16.16 -10.69
N HIS A 66 42.69 -17.43 -10.65
CA HIS A 66 43.40 -18.10 -9.57
C HIS A 66 44.77 -17.46 -9.30
N GLN A 67 45.21 -17.45 -8.03
CA GLN A 67 46.57 -17.87 -7.64
C GLN A 67 46.57 -18.44 -6.21
N GLU A 68 47.25 -19.58 -6.05
CA GLU A 68 47.72 -20.17 -4.78
C GLU A 68 48.91 -19.37 -4.22
N GLU A 69 49.02 -19.26 -2.89
CA GLU A 69 50.18 -19.81 -2.16
C GLU A 69 50.00 -19.77 -0.62
N THR A 70 50.61 -20.77 -0.02
CA THR A 70 50.57 -21.33 1.34
C THR A 70 51.19 -20.48 2.48
N LYS A 71 50.72 -20.68 3.74
CA LYS A 71 51.50 -21.32 4.85
C LYS A 71 50.81 -21.28 6.25
N THR A 72 50.62 -22.49 6.82
CA THR A 72 50.86 -23.00 8.22
C THR A 72 50.43 -22.17 9.46
N ALA A 73 49.94 -22.70 10.59
CA ALA A 73 49.75 -24.06 11.14
C ALA A 73 48.91 -23.98 12.45
N GLY A 74 48.34 -25.10 12.93
CA GLY A 74 47.90 -25.21 14.34
C GLY A 74 46.77 -26.23 14.63
N SER A 75 47.17 -27.48 14.86
CA SER A 75 46.41 -28.63 15.43
C SER A 75 45.89 -28.38 16.87
N PRO A 76 45.03 -29.24 17.52
CA PRO A 76 45.25 -30.69 17.62
C PRO A 76 44.02 -31.66 17.73
N SER A 77 44.30 -32.93 17.36
CA SER A 77 43.98 -34.24 18.01
C SER A 77 42.55 -34.54 18.52
N THR A 78 41.94 -35.75 18.50
CA THR A 78 42.23 -37.16 18.14
C THR A 78 40.94 -37.95 18.45
N VAL A 79 40.82 -39.18 17.94
CA VAL A 79 40.30 -40.42 18.62
C VAL A 79 39.39 -41.28 17.70
N GLU A 80 40.01 -42.40 17.30
CA GLU A 80 39.55 -43.81 17.23
C GLU A 80 38.25 -44.24 16.49
N ARG A 81 38.45 -45.26 15.64
CA ARG A 81 37.43 -46.20 15.16
C ARG A 81 37.96 -47.63 15.39
N PRO A 82 37.18 -48.57 15.96
CA PRO A 82 37.62 -49.95 16.11
C PRO A 82 37.20 -50.83 14.91
N GLU A 83 38.01 -51.86 14.66
CA GLU A 83 37.72 -53.00 13.78
C GLU A 83 37.04 -54.15 14.53
N THR A 84 36.30 -54.99 13.81
CA THR A 84 36.14 -56.47 13.94
C THR A 84 35.02 -56.87 12.96
N THR A 85 34.94 -58.01 12.25
CA THR A 85 35.78 -59.17 11.91
C THR A 85 35.02 -59.92 10.78
N SER A 86 35.75 -60.73 10.01
CA SER A 86 35.34 -61.48 8.81
C SER A 86 34.74 -62.87 9.11
N SER A 87 33.97 -63.43 8.16
CA SER A 87 33.95 -64.86 7.77
C SER A 87 33.40 -64.95 6.33
N ASP A 88 34.23 -65.22 5.31
CA ASP A 88 34.49 -66.56 4.69
C ASP A 88 33.31 -67.07 3.82
N LEU A 89 33.41 -67.59 2.58
CA LEU A 89 34.47 -68.06 1.67
C LEU A 89 33.82 -68.29 0.27
N GLU A 90 34.55 -68.04 -0.83
CA GLU A 90 34.88 -69.02 -1.91
C GLU A 90 35.19 -68.39 -3.29
N LYS A 91 36.49 -68.50 -3.65
CA LYS A 91 37.12 -68.92 -4.93
C LYS A 91 36.79 -68.21 -6.28
N ASN A 92 37.79 -67.44 -6.71
CA ASN A 92 38.26 -67.14 -8.09
C ASN A 92 38.69 -68.41 -8.87
N PRO A 93 39.09 -68.40 -10.19
CA PRO A 93 39.43 -67.27 -11.08
C PRO A 93 38.97 -67.39 -12.58
N SER A 94 39.17 -66.33 -13.39
CA SER A 94 40.07 -66.31 -14.57
C SER A 94 39.63 -65.38 -15.71
N ASP A 95 40.59 -64.54 -16.12
CA ASP A 95 40.79 -63.88 -17.42
C ASP A 95 39.96 -64.33 -18.63
N SER A 96 39.41 -63.38 -19.38
CA SER A 96 39.80 -63.22 -20.79
C SER A 96 39.37 -61.86 -21.37
N SER A 97 40.34 -61.27 -22.04
CA SER A 97 40.20 -60.14 -22.95
C SER A 97 39.32 -60.51 -24.15
N SER A 98 38.42 -59.60 -24.54
CA SER A 98 37.90 -59.61 -25.91
C SER A 98 37.77 -58.19 -26.46
N LYS A 99 38.69 -57.89 -27.38
CA LYS A 99 38.56 -56.87 -28.42
C LYS A 99 37.18 -57.02 -29.08
N LYS A 100 36.34 -55.99 -29.06
CA LYS A 100 35.27 -55.86 -30.05
C LYS A 100 35.84 -55.10 -31.26
N SER A 101 35.95 -55.85 -32.34
CA SER A 101 36.36 -55.44 -33.67
C SER A 101 35.38 -54.43 -34.29
N MET A 102 35.91 -53.67 -35.24
CA MET A 102 35.19 -52.91 -36.25
C MET A 102 33.92 -53.62 -36.76
N LEU A 103 32.85 -52.84 -36.90
CA LEU A 103 31.86 -53.00 -37.96
C LEU A 103 31.63 -51.61 -38.58
N GLN A 104 32.38 -51.34 -39.64
CA GLN A 104 32.03 -50.37 -40.66
C GLN A 104 30.72 -50.80 -41.35
N LYS A 105 29.90 -49.81 -41.72
CA LYS A 105 28.85 -49.81 -42.76
C LYS A 105 28.06 -51.13 -42.93
N SER A 106 26.85 -51.16 -42.38
CA SER A 106 25.69 -51.86 -42.96
C SER A 106 24.55 -50.84 -43.01
N GLN A 107 24.20 -50.25 -44.15
CA GLN A 107 23.32 -50.82 -45.18
C GLN A 107 21.97 -51.28 -44.59
N PHE A 108 21.15 -50.30 -44.19
CA PHE A 108 19.69 -50.44 -44.12
C PHE A 108 19.03 -49.20 -44.73
N ALA A 109 18.17 -49.47 -45.71
CA ALA A 109 17.13 -48.65 -46.33
C ALA A 109 17.50 -47.22 -46.75
N ALA A 110 17.52 -46.99 -48.07
CA ALA A 110 17.36 -45.65 -48.61
C ALA A 110 16.13 -44.99 -47.98
N THR A 111 16.33 -43.86 -47.30
CA THR A 111 15.22 -42.97 -46.91
C THR A 111 14.41 -42.71 -48.18
N PRO A 112 13.10 -42.98 -48.20
CA PRO A 112 12.30 -42.58 -49.36
C PRO A 112 12.52 -41.09 -49.59
N SER A 113 12.66 -40.67 -50.85
CA SER A 113 12.76 -39.24 -51.17
C SER A 113 11.41 -38.62 -50.85
N ILE A 114 11.30 -38.03 -49.66
CA ILE A 114 10.08 -37.37 -49.20
C ILE A 114 10.16 -35.92 -49.65
N SER A 115 9.13 -35.44 -50.36
CA SER A 115 8.99 -34.03 -50.74
C SER A 115 7.71 -33.46 -50.14
N THR A 116 7.79 -32.24 -49.61
CA THR A 116 6.63 -31.53 -49.08
C THR A 116 5.72 -31.12 -50.24
N THR A 117 4.43 -31.45 -50.16
CA THR A 117 3.43 -30.94 -51.10
C THR A 117 2.53 -29.98 -50.38
N ASN A 118 2.77 -28.69 -50.57
CA ASN A 118 1.96 -27.57 -50.08
C ASN A 118 2.08 -27.26 -48.57
N SER A 119 3.30 -27.25 -48.02
CA SER A 119 3.57 -26.60 -46.73
C SER A 119 4.43 -25.35 -46.93
N SER A 120 4.12 -24.26 -46.21
CA SER A 120 5.00 -23.10 -46.05
C SER A 120 6.33 -23.46 -45.38
N PHE A 121 6.41 -24.66 -44.82
CA PHE A 121 7.58 -25.25 -44.20
C PHE A 121 8.26 -26.24 -45.14
N ASP A 122 9.48 -25.94 -45.56
CA ASP A 122 10.26 -26.78 -46.48
C ASP A 122 11.18 -27.74 -45.71
N LEU A 123 10.92 -29.05 -45.84
CA LEU A 123 11.73 -30.09 -45.19
C LEU A 123 13.15 -30.18 -45.77
N ASN A 124 13.42 -29.65 -46.97
CA ASN A 124 14.79 -29.61 -47.51
C ASN A 124 15.72 -28.73 -46.67
N ASN A 125 15.16 -27.81 -45.89
CA ASN A 125 15.89 -26.96 -44.97
C ASN A 125 16.09 -27.61 -43.59
N CYS A 126 15.64 -28.85 -43.39
CA CYS A 126 15.64 -29.51 -42.08
C CYS A 126 16.53 -30.75 -42.07
N GLU A 127 17.14 -31.01 -40.92
CA GLU A 127 17.64 -32.34 -40.58
C GLU A 127 16.56 -33.05 -39.77
N TYR A 128 16.22 -34.28 -40.13
CA TYR A 128 15.11 -34.99 -39.50
C TYR A 128 15.26 -36.52 -39.54
N THR A 129 14.52 -37.18 -38.65
CA THR A 129 14.25 -38.62 -38.69
C THR A 129 12.75 -38.85 -38.87
N THR A 130 12.38 -39.97 -39.50
CA THR A 130 10.97 -40.34 -39.71
C THR A 130 10.64 -41.67 -39.05
N ASP A 131 9.47 -41.74 -38.45
CA ASP A 131 8.84 -42.96 -37.94
C ASP A 131 7.46 -43.10 -38.61
N ILE A 132 7.48 -43.62 -39.83
CA ILE A 132 6.29 -43.74 -40.69
C ILE A 132 5.19 -44.62 -40.05
N PRO A 133 5.49 -45.77 -39.40
CA PRO A 133 4.47 -46.54 -38.67
C PRO A 133 3.71 -45.71 -37.62
N ASN A 134 4.40 -44.81 -36.93
CA ASN A 134 3.80 -43.90 -35.95
C ASN A 134 3.43 -42.53 -36.53
N GLN A 135 3.45 -42.38 -37.86
CA GLN A 135 3.15 -41.16 -38.60
C GLN A 135 3.84 -39.92 -37.99
N THR A 136 5.13 -40.03 -37.68
CA THR A 136 5.88 -38.98 -37.00
C THR A 136 7.12 -38.59 -37.80
N ILE A 137 7.43 -37.30 -37.81
CA ILE A 137 8.71 -36.74 -38.25
C ILE A 137 9.32 -35.95 -37.10
N THR A 138 10.59 -36.20 -36.79
CA THR A 138 11.30 -35.47 -35.73
C THR A 138 12.37 -34.59 -36.36
N LEU A 139 12.26 -33.28 -36.16
CA LEU A 139 13.27 -32.32 -36.58
C LEU A 139 14.44 -32.34 -35.59
N THR A 140 15.64 -32.61 -36.08
CA THR A 140 16.89 -32.66 -35.31
C THR A 140 17.81 -31.48 -35.58
N GLY A 141 17.58 -30.76 -36.68
CA GLY A 141 18.36 -29.59 -37.09
C GLY A 141 17.60 -28.75 -38.13
N TYR A 142 18.05 -27.52 -38.32
CA TYR A 142 17.52 -26.62 -39.35
C TYR A 142 18.67 -25.88 -40.01
N ASN A 143 18.84 -26.10 -41.31
CA ASN A 143 19.91 -25.59 -42.16
C ASN A 143 19.46 -24.45 -43.08
N GLY A 144 18.15 -24.17 -43.15
CA GLY A 144 17.61 -23.06 -43.92
C GLY A 144 17.99 -21.69 -43.36
N GLN A 145 17.88 -20.66 -44.22
CA GLN A 145 18.03 -19.26 -43.84
C GLN A 145 16.66 -18.58 -43.95
N VAL A 146 16.03 -18.33 -42.81
CA VAL A 146 14.70 -17.69 -42.73
C VAL A 146 14.70 -16.68 -41.59
N GLN A 147 13.96 -15.58 -41.77
CA GLN A 147 13.72 -14.62 -40.69
C GLN A 147 12.54 -15.08 -39.83
N ASP A 148 11.46 -15.55 -40.44
CA ASP A 148 10.30 -16.05 -39.70
C ASP A 148 10.20 -17.57 -39.85
N LEU A 149 10.53 -18.29 -38.77
CA LEU A 149 10.50 -19.74 -38.75
C LEU A 149 9.18 -20.23 -38.15
N VAL A 150 8.32 -20.83 -38.99
CA VAL A 150 7.07 -21.46 -38.55
C VAL A 150 7.21 -22.97 -38.64
N ILE A 151 7.16 -23.66 -37.50
CA ILE A 151 7.18 -25.13 -37.42
C ILE A 151 5.75 -25.62 -37.17
N PRO A 152 5.06 -26.18 -38.18
CA PRO A 152 3.71 -26.71 -38.01
C PRO A 152 3.74 -28.05 -37.28
N SER A 153 2.67 -28.37 -36.54
CA SER A 153 2.54 -29.67 -35.85
C SER A 153 2.19 -30.83 -36.78
N LYS A 154 1.80 -30.55 -38.02
CA LYS A 154 1.52 -31.55 -39.06
C LYS A 154 2.11 -31.10 -40.38
N ILE A 155 2.72 -32.03 -41.11
CA ILE A 155 3.21 -31.81 -42.49
C ILE A 155 2.69 -32.93 -43.37
N THR A 156 2.17 -32.57 -44.54
CA THR A 156 1.79 -33.52 -45.58
C THR A 156 2.95 -33.73 -46.53
N VAL A 157 3.33 -34.99 -46.68
CA VAL A 157 4.46 -35.36 -47.54
C VAL A 157 4.05 -36.39 -48.59
N GLN A 158 4.69 -36.32 -49.75
CA GLN A 158 4.58 -37.37 -50.75
C GLN A 158 5.67 -38.41 -50.52
N VAL A 159 5.27 -39.66 -50.50
CA VAL A 159 6.20 -40.80 -50.56
C VAL A 159 6.09 -41.36 -51.98
N GLN A 160 7.21 -41.52 -52.67
CA GLN A 160 7.27 -41.87 -54.10
C GLN A 160 6.20 -42.90 -54.54
N ASN A 161 5.32 -42.48 -55.46
CA ASN A 161 4.25 -43.29 -56.05
C ASN A 161 3.19 -43.85 -55.06
N MET A 162 3.05 -43.25 -53.88
CA MET A 162 1.99 -43.55 -52.91
C MET A 162 1.10 -42.32 -52.67
N GLU A 163 -0.03 -42.52 -51.97
CA GLU A 163 -0.85 -41.42 -51.46
C GLU A 163 -0.07 -40.55 -50.48
N SER A 164 -0.46 -39.28 -50.40
CA SER A 164 0.10 -38.33 -49.43
C SER A 164 -0.10 -38.83 -48.01
N VAL A 165 0.95 -38.73 -47.19
CA VAL A 165 0.88 -39.08 -45.77
C VAL A 165 1.04 -37.80 -44.95
N THR A 166 0.14 -37.59 -44.00
CA THR A 166 0.29 -36.54 -42.98
C THR A 166 1.10 -37.09 -41.82
N LEU A 167 2.18 -36.40 -41.46
CA LEU A 167 3.05 -36.75 -40.35
C LEU A 167 2.92 -35.69 -39.24
N ASN A 168 2.82 -36.15 -38.00
CA ASN A 168 2.93 -35.29 -36.82
C ASN A 168 4.39 -34.88 -36.63
N VAL A 169 4.61 -33.59 -36.39
CA VAL A 169 5.94 -33.03 -36.22
C VAL A 169 6.32 -33.05 -34.75
N LYS A 170 7.51 -33.57 -34.48
CA LYS A 170 8.22 -33.41 -33.21
C LYS A 170 9.48 -32.62 -33.43
N VAL A 171 9.97 -31.99 -32.37
CA VAL A 171 11.30 -31.37 -32.35
C VAL A 171 12.16 -32.05 -31.30
N LYS A 172 13.42 -32.28 -31.66
CA LYS A 172 14.45 -32.70 -30.73
C LYS A 172 15.04 -31.48 -30.05
N ILE A 173 14.84 -31.39 -28.74
CA ILE A 173 15.39 -30.31 -27.92
C ILE A 173 16.27 -30.94 -26.84
N ASN A 174 17.59 -30.71 -26.92
CA ASN A 174 18.50 -31.12 -25.86
C ASN A 174 18.89 -29.89 -25.04
N GLY A 175 18.46 -29.83 -23.78
CA GLY A 175 18.96 -28.90 -22.77
C GLY A 175 19.66 -29.66 -21.64
N GLY A 176 20.26 -28.95 -20.69
CA GLY A 176 20.85 -29.52 -19.47
C GLY A 176 22.38 -29.50 -19.39
N ASP A 177 23.09 -29.69 -20.51
CA ASP A 177 24.54 -29.97 -20.47
C ASP A 177 25.42 -28.70 -20.53
N GLY A 178 24.83 -27.53 -20.83
CA GLY A 178 25.53 -26.25 -20.98
C GLY A 178 26.60 -26.20 -22.09
N LYS A 179 26.86 -27.33 -22.77
CA LYS A 179 27.89 -27.50 -23.81
C LYS A 179 27.38 -28.19 -25.07
N ASN A 180 26.37 -29.07 -24.95
CA ASN A 180 25.83 -29.89 -26.06
C ASN A 180 24.36 -29.60 -26.35
N ASN A 181 23.87 -28.41 -25.98
CA ASN A 181 22.49 -28.06 -26.22
C ASN A 181 22.24 -27.98 -27.73
N THR A 182 21.18 -28.63 -28.21
CA THR A 182 20.80 -28.60 -29.62
C THR A 182 19.38 -28.11 -29.76
N LEU A 183 19.22 -27.06 -30.56
CA LEU A 183 17.94 -26.48 -30.92
C LEU A 183 17.89 -26.36 -32.45
N PRO A 184 16.86 -26.90 -33.12
CA PRO A 184 16.77 -26.90 -34.58
C PRO A 184 16.31 -25.53 -35.10
N ILE A 185 17.06 -24.47 -34.79
CA ILE A 185 16.79 -23.10 -35.22
C ILE A 185 18.06 -22.43 -35.79
N PRO A 186 17.94 -21.63 -36.86
CA PRO A 186 19.08 -20.91 -37.44
C PRO A 186 19.37 -19.60 -36.69
N LEU A 187 20.59 -19.07 -36.82
CA LEU A 187 20.98 -17.78 -36.20
C LEU A 187 20.35 -16.54 -36.86
N SER A 188 19.86 -16.68 -38.10
CA SER A 188 19.21 -15.62 -38.87
C SER A 188 17.76 -15.35 -38.46
N VAL A 189 17.20 -16.18 -37.59
CA VAL A 189 15.79 -16.11 -37.20
C VAL A 189 15.49 -14.85 -36.40
N HIS A 190 14.44 -14.17 -36.81
CA HIS A 190 13.82 -13.02 -36.16
C HIS A 190 12.64 -13.43 -35.29
N THR A 191 11.79 -14.33 -35.79
CA THR A 191 10.66 -14.90 -35.05
C THR A 191 10.60 -16.42 -35.18
N ILE A 192 10.19 -17.09 -34.11
CA ILE A 192 9.93 -18.53 -34.10
C ILE A 192 8.47 -18.75 -33.71
N THR A 193 7.75 -19.61 -34.44
CA THR A 193 6.38 -20.00 -34.10
C THR A 193 6.21 -21.51 -34.22
N PHE A 194 5.79 -22.15 -33.13
CA PHE A 194 5.29 -23.53 -33.16
C PHE A 194 3.78 -23.49 -33.43
N GLN A 195 3.37 -23.85 -34.63
CA GLN A 195 1.98 -23.73 -35.07
C GLN A 195 1.21 -25.02 -34.79
N SER A 196 0.13 -24.91 -34.01
CA SER A 196 -0.83 -26.01 -33.87
C SER A 196 -1.71 -26.13 -35.12
N VAL A 197 -1.96 -27.36 -35.56
CA VAL A 197 -2.84 -27.69 -36.68
C VAL A 197 -3.96 -28.59 -36.15
N ASP A 198 -5.21 -28.17 -36.30
CA ASP A 198 -6.42 -28.85 -35.77
C ASP A 198 -6.33 -29.15 -34.26
N GLY A 199 -5.78 -28.22 -33.48
CA GLY A 199 -5.58 -28.40 -32.02
C GLY A 199 -4.45 -29.35 -31.63
N THR A 200 -3.76 -29.97 -32.60
CA THR A 200 -2.58 -30.80 -32.33
C THR A 200 -1.37 -29.90 -32.17
N LYS A 201 -0.62 -30.05 -31.06
CA LYS A 201 0.63 -29.32 -30.81
C LYS A 201 1.85 -30.05 -31.40
N VAL A 202 2.91 -29.30 -31.69
CA VAL A 202 4.24 -29.86 -32.04
C VAL A 202 4.76 -30.64 -30.84
N GLY A 203 5.15 -31.90 -31.03
CA GLY A 203 5.62 -32.74 -29.93
C GLY A 203 7.11 -32.55 -29.59
N LEU A 204 7.54 -33.10 -28.46
CA LEU A 204 8.95 -33.19 -28.07
C LEU A 204 9.45 -34.65 -28.19
N GLU A 205 10.65 -34.85 -28.75
CA GLU A 205 11.27 -36.19 -28.80
C GLU A 205 11.93 -36.58 -27.46
N THR A 206 12.51 -35.60 -26.76
CA THR A 206 13.42 -35.80 -25.61
C THR A 206 12.78 -35.41 -24.28
N THR A 207 13.35 -35.90 -23.17
CA THR A 207 12.91 -35.55 -21.81
C THR A 207 13.10 -34.04 -21.57
N GLY A 208 12.07 -33.35 -21.09
CA GLY A 208 11.97 -31.89 -21.09
C GLY A 208 12.82 -31.15 -20.03
N ASN A 209 14.12 -31.43 -19.99
CA ASN A 209 15.10 -30.56 -19.35
C ASN A 209 15.45 -29.43 -20.31
N TRP A 210 14.95 -28.24 -20.08
CA TRP A 210 15.27 -27.04 -20.87
C TRP A 210 16.29 -26.15 -20.18
N ALA A 211 17.07 -26.70 -19.25
CA ALA A 211 18.10 -25.91 -18.61
C ALA A 211 19.13 -25.42 -19.63
N ASN A 212 19.47 -24.13 -19.58
CA ASN A 212 20.45 -23.49 -20.46
C ASN A 212 20.10 -23.56 -21.97
N LEU A 213 18.82 -23.72 -22.35
CA LEU A 213 18.43 -24.11 -23.71
C LEU A 213 19.11 -23.31 -24.84
N PHE A 214 19.21 -21.99 -24.69
CA PHE A 214 19.82 -21.10 -25.69
C PHE A 214 21.34 -20.95 -25.56
N ASN A 215 21.94 -21.47 -24.49
CA ASN A 215 23.38 -21.61 -24.34
C ASN A 215 23.90 -22.77 -25.20
N VAL A 216 24.00 -22.51 -26.50
CA VAL A 216 24.62 -23.40 -27.48
C VAL A 216 25.99 -22.85 -27.79
N SER A 217 27.04 -23.70 -27.67
CA SER A 217 28.43 -23.27 -27.83
C SER A 217 28.64 -22.50 -29.15
N GLY A 218 29.18 -21.28 -29.05
CA GLY A 218 29.45 -20.40 -30.18
C GLY A 218 28.22 -19.75 -30.84
N LYS A 219 27.02 -19.89 -30.26
CA LYS A 219 25.78 -19.31 -30.79
C LYS A 219 25.24 -18.19 -29.90
N ILE A 220 24.89 -17.09 -30.56
CA ILE A 220 24.15 -15.97 -29.99
C ILE A 220 23.06 -15.60 -31.00
N TYR A 221 21.80 -15.67 -30.59
CA TYR A 221 20.65 -15.39 -31.45
C TYR A 221 20.33 -13.90 -31.43
N ASN A 222 21.23 -13.09 -31.98
CA ASN A 222 21.12 -11.63 -31.99
C ASN A 222 19.88 -11.09 -32.72
N ASN A 223 19.33 -11.83 -33.69
CA ASN A 223 18.18 -11.36 -34.46
C ASN A 223 16.83 -11.72 -33.84
N LEU A 224 16.82 -12.65 -32.87
CA LEU A 224 15.59 -13.22 -32.33
C LEU A 224 14.90 -12.22 -31.39
N VAL A 225 13.72 -11.77 -31.80
CA VAL A 225 12.91 -10.75 -31.10
C VAL A 225 11.63 -11.34 -30.51
N SER A 226 11.08 -12.41 -31.09
CA SER A 226 9.85 -13.04 -30.58
C SER A 226 9.86 -14.56 -30.72
N ILE A 227 9.28 -15.24 -29.74
CA ILE A 227 9.11 -16.70 -29.74
C ILE A 227 7.67 -17.05 -29.33
N ASP A 228 6.97 -17.78 -30.19
CA ASP A 228 5.66 -18.35 -29.91
C ASP A 228 5.76 -19.87 -29.69
N LEU A 229 5.65 -20.26 -28.43
CA LEU A 229 5.62 -21.63 -27.91
C LEU A 229 4.19 -22.16 -27.68
N SER A 230 3.15 -21.38 -28.00
CA SER A 230 1.75 -21.75 -27.69
C SER A 230 1.33 -23.08 -28.30
N GLY A 231 1.84 -23.40 -29.50
CA GLY A 231 1.60 -24.66 -30.19
C GLY A 231 2.65 -25.73 -29.96
N LEU A 232 3.56 -25.59 -29.01
CA LEU A 232 4.50 -26.63 -28.58
C LEU A 232 3.92 -27.41 -27.39
N ASP A 233 3.97 -28.74 -27.42
CA ASP A 233 3.57 -29.59 -26.30
C ASP A 233 4.64 -29.57 -25.20
N MET A 234 4.32 -28.87 -24.11
CA MET A 234 5.22 -28.67 -22.97
C MET A 234 4.90 -29.58 -21.78
N SER A 235 4.01 -30.56 -21.94
CA SER A 235 3.50 -31.43 -20.86
C SER A 235 4.57 -32.28 -20.16
N ASN A 236 5.75 -32.44 -20.77
CA ASN A 236 6.88 -33.19 -20.24
C ASN A 236 8.09 -32.31 -19.86
N VAL A 237 7.93 -30.98 -19.88
CA VAL A 237 8.98 -30.05 -19.42
C VAL A 237 9.01 -30.03 -17.90
N TYR A 238 10.19 -30.30 -17.32
CA TYR A 238 10.40 -30.38 -15.88
C TYR A 238 11.48 -29.43 -15.33
N SER A 239 12.29 -28.82 -16.19
CA SER A 239 13.25 -27.78 -15.78
C SER A 239 13.31 -26.69 -16.84
N MET A 240 13.33 -25.42 -16.40
CA MET A 240 13.49 -24.22 -17.23
C MET A 240 14.59 -23.30 -16.69
N ASN A 241 15.54 -23.85 -15.93
CA ASN A 241 16.65 -23.09 -15.37
C ASN A 241 17.45 -22.41 -16.49
N THR A 242 17.64 -21.09 -16.44
CA THR A 242 18.41 -20.36 -17.46
C THR A 242 17.88 -20.62 -18.89
N LEU A 243 16.55 -20.73 -19.05
CA LEU A 243 15.89 -21.00 -20.33
C LEU A 243 16.27 -19.95 -21.40
N PHE A 244 15.99 -18.68 -21.11
CA PHE A 244 16.36 -17.51 -21.89
C PHE A 244 17.26 -16.61 -21.04
N ASN A 245 18.46 -16.29 -21.53
CA ASN A 245 19.36 -15.39 -20.83
C ASN A 245 19.95 -14.35 -21.81
N ALA A 246 20.29 -13.18 -21.28
CA ALA A 246 20.78 -12.06 -22.07
C ALA A 246 22.01 -12.40 -22.96
N PRO A 247 23.00 -13.18 -22.50
CA PRO A 247 24.16 -13.49 -23.34
C PRO A 247 23.83 -14.26 -24.63
N HIS A 248 22.71 -15.00 -24.68
CA HIS A 248 22.36 -15.83 -25.84
C HIS A 248 21.16 -15.33 -26.64
N VAL A 249 20.24 -14.59 -26.04
CA VAL A 249 19.06 -13.99 -26.69
C VAL A 249 18.88 -12.51 -26.29
N PRO A 250 19.87 -11.64 -26.54
CA PRO A 250 19.91 -10.27 -25.98
C PRO A 250 18.79 -9.35 -26.48
N ASN A 251 18.17 -9.68 -27.61
CA ASN A 251 17.17 -8.84 -28.28
C ASN A 251 15.73 -9.37 -28.15
N LEU A 252 15.48 -10.38 -27.31
CA LEU A 252 14.16 -10.95 -27.13
C LEU A 252 13.21 -9.94 -26.48
N GLU A 253 12.13 -9.58 -27.18
CA GLU A 253 11.13 -8.61 -26.71
C GLU A 253 9.83 -9.28 -26.25
N SER A 254 9.49 -10.47 -26.76
CA SER A 254 8.25 -11.16 -26.39
C SER A 254 8.37 -12.68 -26.43
N VAL A 255 7.68 -13.34 -25.49
CA VAL A 255 7.51 -14.80 -25.49
C VAL A 255 6.04 -15.16 -25.26
N ASN A 256 5.49 -16.03 -26.08
CA ASN A 256 4.12 -16.53 -25.96
C ASN A 256 4.12 -18.01 -25.59
N PHE A 257 3.68 -18.35 -24.38
CA PHE A 257 3.46 -19.74 -23.95
C PHE A 257 2.03 -20.22 -24.23
N GLY A 258 1.11 -19.32 -24.58
CA GLY A 258 -0.31 -19.62 -24.75
C GLY A 258 -0.91 -20.33 -23.54
N GLU A 259 -1.65 -21.40 -23.80
CA GLU A 259 -2.33 -22.19 -22.78
C GLU A 259 -1.46 -23.31 -22.17
N ASN A 260 -0.13 -23.26 -22.33
CA ASN A 260 0.75 -24.28 -21.77
C ASN A 260 0.82 -24.20 -20.23
N THR A 261 0.52 -25.31 -19.55
CA THR A 261 0.71 -25.49 -18.10
C THR A 261 2.13 -25.95 -17.79
N LEU A 262 2.70 -25.55 -16.65
CA LEU A 262 4.06 -25.94 -16.22
C LEU A 262 4.03 -26.87 -15.00
N ALA A 263 3.09 -27.82 -14.98
CA ALA A 263 2.78 -28.62 -13.80
C ALA A 263 3.97 -29.49 -13.29
N LYS A 264 4.88 -29.90 -14.18
CA LYS A 264 6.07 -30.72 -13.85
C LYS A 264 7.34 -29.90 -13.65
N VAL A 265 7.32 -28.59 -13.91
CA VAL A 265 8.52 -27.75 -13.78
C VAL A 265 8.86 -27.59 -12.30
N THR A 266 10.09 -27.93 -11.94
CA THR A 266 10.59 -27.84 -10.56
C THR A 266 11.50 -26.63 -10.32
N ASP A 267 12.14 -26.10 -11.37
CA ASP A 267 13.06 -24.96 -11.28
C ASP A 267 12.91 -23.98 -12.46
N MET A 268 12.70 -22.69 -12.14
CA MET A 268 12.66 -21.57 -13.09
C MET A 268 13.78 -20.55 -12.80
N SER A 269 14.80 -20.93 -12.05
CA SER A 269 15.87 -20.01 -11.68
C SER A 269 16.56 -19.45 -12.92
N ASN A 270 16.75 -18.14 -12.97
CA ASN A 270 17.34 -17.40 -14.10
C ASN A 270 16.63 -17.56 -15.47
N ALA A 271 15.38 -18.05 -15.53
CA ALA A 271 14.73 -18.42 -16.80
C ALA A 271 14.58 -17.27 -17.80
N PHE A 272 14.56 -16.01 -17.36
CA PHE A 272 14.50 -14.79 -18.18
C PHE A 272 15.59 -13.78 -17.75
N ASN A 273 16.72 -14.26 -17.23
CA ASN A 273 17.72 -13.41 -16.59
C ASN A 273 18.34 -12.38 -17.54
N MET A 274 18.34 -11.12 -17.09
CA MET A 274 18.88 -9.91 -17.73
C MET A 274 18.32 -9.59 -19.12
N LEU A 275 17.13 -10.09 -19.47
CA LEU A 275 16.49 -9.76 -20.75
C LEU A 275 15.95 -8.32 -20.74
N THR A 276 16.86 -7.34 -20.85
CA THR A 276 16.57 -5.91 -20.69
C THR A 276 15.55 -5.36 -21.70
N LYS A 277 15.38 -6.03 -22.85
CA LYS A 277 14.41 -5.69 -23.90
C LYS A 277 13.08 -6.46 -23.82
N LEU A 278 12.97 -7.46 -22.93
CA LEU A 278 11.75 -8.27 -22.81
C LEU A 278 10.61 -7.41 -22.27
N LYS A 279 9.54 -7.26 -23.05
CA LYS A 279 8.36 -6.44 -22.73
C LYS A 279 7.18 -7.27 -22.24
N THR A 280 7.00 -8.46 -22.82
CA THR A 280 5.78 -9.25 -22.61
C THR A 280 6.06 -10.73 -22.54
N ILE A 281 5.46 -11.39 -21.55
CA ILE A 281 5.36 -12.85 -21.47
C ILE A 281 3.87 -13.20 -21.41
N ASN A 282 3.32 -13.72 -22.51
CA ASN A 282 1.96 -14.23 -22.52
C ASN A 282 1.97 -15.66 -21.97
N GLN A 283 1.37 -15.87 -20.80
CA GLN A 283 1.34 -17.17 -20.14
C GLN A 283 0.09 -17.37 -19.28
N LYS A 284 -0.26 -18.65 -19.07
CA LYS A 284 -1.24 -19.13 -18.10
C LYS A 284 -0.66 -20.29 -17.28
N TRP A 285 0.53 -20.06 -16.73
CA TRP A 285 1.27 -21.06 -16.00
C TRP A 285 0.53 -21.49 -14.72
N THR A 286 0.42 -22.80 -14.56
CA THR A 286 0.06 -23.45 -13.31
C THR A 286 1.24 -24.30 -12.86
N PHE A 287 1.65 -24.17 -11.60
CA PHE A 287 2.77 -24.93 -11.03
C PHE A 287 2.25 -26.03 -10.11
N GLY A 288 2.86 -27.22 -10.20
CA GLY A 288 2.57 -28.34 -9.30
C GLY A 288 3.74 -28.76 -8.42
N GLN A 289 4.98 -28.48 -8.85
CA GLN A 289 6.21 -28.97 -8.21
C GLN A 289 7.32 -27.92 -8.13
N LEU A 290 7.02 -26.66 -8.48
CA LEU A 290 8.02 -25.60 -8.56
C LEU A 290 8.56 -25.24 -7.17
N THR A 291 9.88 -25.19 -7.02
CA THR A 291 10.53 -24.85 -5.74
C THR A 291 11.31 -23.54 -5.78
N SER A 292 11.69 -23.04 -6.95
CA SER A 292 12.53 -21.85 -7.08
C SER A 292 12.14 -20.92 -8.24
N PHE A 293 12.02 -19.63 -7.91
CA PHE A 293 11.94 -18.47 -8.81
C PHE A 293 13.20 -17.58 -8.73
N ASN A 294 14.31 -18.10 -8.19
CA ASN A 294 15.53 -17.31 -7.99
C ASN A 294 15.98 -16.61 -9.28
N ASN A 295 16.13 -15.28 -9.25
CA ASN A 295 16.51 -14.45 -10.38
C ASN A 295 15.65 -14.63 -11.65
N THR A 296 14.42 -15.17 -11.59
CA THR A 296 13.68 -15.55 -12.80
C THR A 296 13.50 -14.38 -13.77
N PHE A 297 13.19 -13.17 -13.28
CA PHE A 297 13.06 -11.94 -14.08
C PHE A 297 14.08 -10.86 -13.70
N PHE A 298 15.20 -11.26 -13.08
CA PHE A 298 16.27 -10.33 -12.70
C PHE A 298 16.71 -9.49 -13.91
N GLY A 299 16.72 -8.16 -13.78
CA GLY A 299 17.18 -7.25 -14.82
C GLY A 299 16.28 -7.18 -16.07
N CYS A 300 15.02 -7.63 -16.00
CA CYS A 300 14.05 -7.45 -17.08
C CYS A 300 13.50 -6.01 -17.09
N HIS A 301 14.35 -5.04 -17.42
CA HIS A 301 14.06 -3.60 -17.28
C HIS A 301 12.80 -3.14 -18.03
N SER A 302 12.51 -3.74 -19.20
CA SER A 302 11.39 -3.36 -20.06
C SER A 302 10.11 -4.17 -19.83
N LEU A 303 10.09 -5.11 -18.88
CA LEU A 303 8.96 -6.00 -18.67
C LEU A 303 7.77 -5.22 -18.12
N THR A 304 6.68 -5.16 -18.89
CA THR A 304 5.45 -4.42 -18.54
C THR A 304 4.26 -5.36 -18.37
N ASN A 305 4.27 -6.51 -19.06
CA ASN A 305 3.12 -7.42 -19.11
C ASN A 305 3.52 -8.85 -18.69
N LEU A 306 3.19 -9.17 -17.44
CA LEU A 306 3.33 -10.49 -16.83
C LEU A 306 2.13 -10.75 -15.90
N ASN A 307 1.30 -11.74 -16.23
CA ASN A 307 0.11 -12.07 -15.42
C ASN A 307 0.46 -12.97 -14.22
N LEU A 308 0.44 -12.43 -12.99
CA LEU A 308 0.77 -13.18 -11.77
C LEU A 308 -0.42 -13.82 -11.04
N LYS A 309 -1.66 -13.48 -11.44
CA LYS A 309 -2.88 -13.70 -10.63
C LYS A 309 -3.25 -15.16 -10.39
N ASP A 310 -2.89 -16.05 -11.32
CA ASP A 310 -3.30 -17.46 -11.34
C ASP A 310 -2.21 -18.41 -10.81
N TRP A 311 -1.10 -17.86 -10.31
CA TRP A 311 0.02 -18.67 -9.87
C TRP A 311 -0.23 -19.26 -8.48
N ASN A 312 -0.18 -20.60 -8.40
CA ASN A 312 -0.04 -21.30 -7.12
C ASN A 312 1.44 -21.43 -6.78
N VAL A 313 1.90 -20.67 -5.78
CA VAL A 313 3.30 -20.60 -5.36
C VAL A 313 3.58 -21.29 -4.02
N SER A 314 2.62 -22.07 -3.51
CA SER A 314 2.69 -22.70 -2.17
C SER A 314 3.83 -23.71 -1.99
N THR A 315 4.37 -24.25 -3.09
CA THR A 315 5.53 -25.16 -3.08
C THR A 315 6.87 -24.43 -3.20
N VAL A 316 6.86 -23.13 -3.54
CA VAL A 316 8.08 -22.37 -3.83
C VAL A 316 8.70 -21.87 -2.52
N THR A 317 10.00 -22.13 -2.35
CA THR A 317 10.75 -21.70 -1.17
C THR A 317 11.78 -20.62 -1.46
N ASN A 318 12.13 -20.38 -2.73
CA ASN A 318 13.15 -19.39 -3.10
C ASN A 318 12.61 -18.37 -4.11
N PHE A 319 12.49 -17.10 -3.68
CA PHE A 319 12.04 -15.96 -4.50
C PHE A 319 13.11 -14.87 -4.63
N LYS A 320 14.35 -15.14 -4.22
CA LYS A 320 15.42 -14.14 -4.22
C LYS A 320 15.56 -13.48 -5.58
N ASN A 321 15.63 -12.15 -5.56
CA ASN A 321 15.75 -11.28 -6.72
C ASN A 321 14.77 -11.54 -7.89
N MET A 322 13.63 -12.18 -7.65
CA MET A 322 12.72 -12.60 -8.72
C MET A 322 12.33 -11.44 -9.66
N PHE A 323 12.07 -10.25 -9.11
CA PHE A 323 11.69 -9.03 -9.83
C PHE A 323 12.70 -7.90 -9.67
N TYR A 324 13.95 -8.23 -9.34
CA TYR A 324 15.01 -7.25 -9.16
C TYR A 324 15.24 -6.48 -10.48
N ASN A 325 15.26 -5.15 -10.41
CA ASN A 325 15.36 -4.24 -11.56
C ASN A 325 14.27 -4.42 -12.64
N CYS A 326 13.08 -4.92 -12.31
CA CYS A 326 11.92 -4.88 -13.22
C CYS A 326 11.29 -3.46 -13.29
N TRP A 327 12.03 -2.47 -13.80
CA TRP A 327 11.68 -1.04 -13.74
C TRP A 327 10.38 -0.65 -14.46
N ALA A 328 10.00 -1.36 -15.52
CA ALA A 328 8.79 -1.05 -16.29
C ALA A 328 7.52 -1.72 -15.73
N MET A 329 7.61 -2.57 -14.70
CA MET A 329 6.42 -3.15 -14.07
C MET A 329 5.75 -2.14 -13.15
N ASP A 330 4.53 -1.74 -13.49
CA ASP A 330 3.70 -0.83 -12.69
C ASP A 330 2.69 -1.57 -11.79
N GLU A 331 2.46 -2.86 -12.04
CA GLU A 331 1.45 -3.66 -11.32
C GLU A 331 1.99 -5.06 -10.98
N PHE A 332 1.87 -5.44 -9.71
CA PHE A 332 2.18 -6.77 -9.17
C PHE A 332 0.95 -7.34 -8.47
N ARG A 333 0.24 -8.24 -9.16
CA ARG A 333 -1.00 -8.89 -8.69
C ARG A 333 -0.75 -10.28 -8.14
N MET A 334 -0.49 -10.33 -6.83
CA MET A 334 -0.21 -11.54 -6.06
C MET A 334 -1.40 -11.91 -5.16
N ASP A 335 -2.62 -11.56 -5.58
CA ASP A 335 -3.86 -11.67 -4.82
C ASP A 335 -4.10 -13.08 -4.26
N ASN A 336 -3.80 -14.10 -5.07
CA ASN A 336 -4.00 -15.51 -4.74
C ASN A 336 -2.75 -16.22 -4.25
N TRP A 337 -1.65 -15.50 -4.06
CA TRP A 337 -0.41 -16.13 -3.60
C TRP A 337 -0.56 -16.52 -2.14
N GLN A 338 -0.20 -17.78 -1.87
CA GLN A 338 -0.03 -18.33 -0.53
C GLN A 338 1.39 -18.86 -0.50
N LEU A 339 2.28 -18.19 0.22
CA LEU A 339 3.69 -18.53 0.23
C LEU A 339 3.93 -19.79 1.06
N ASN A 340 4.97 -20.53 0.70
CA ASN A 340 5.48 -21.56 1.59
C ASN A 340 5.91 -20.93 2.94
N PRO A 341 5.68 -21.59 4.09
CA PRO A 341 6.16 -21.11 5.38
C PRO A 341 7.69 -20.87 5.41
N ASN A 342 8.46 -21.62 4.61
CA ASN A 342 9.90 -21.46 4.46
C ASN A 342 10.30 -20.60 3.24
N ALA A 343 9.35 -19.88 2.63
CA ALA A 343 9.65 -18.98 1.53
C ALA A 343 10.66 -17.91 1.97
N ASP A 344 11.76 -17.85 1.25
CA ASP A 344 12.83 -16.86 1.33
C ASP A 344 12.61 -15.82 0.22
N LEU A 345 12.24 -14.61 0.64
CA LEU A 345 12.00 -13.47 -0.22
C LEU A 345 13.25 -12.61 -0.42
N GLY A 346 14.41 -13.03 0.09
CA GLY A 346 15.63 -12.25 0.08
C GLY A 346 15.61 -11.06 1.03
N ASP A 347 16.78 -10.42 1.17
CA ASP A 347 16.96 -9.21 1.97
C ASP A 347 16.99 -8.00 1.04
N PRO A 348 16.04 -7.05 1.12
CA PRO A 348 16.06 -5.82 0.31
C PRO A 348 17.30 -4.94 0.57
N PHE A 349 18.04 -5.19 1.66
CA PHE A 349 19.32 -4.54 1.96
C PHE A 349 20.54 -5.41 1.66
N GLY A 350 20.32 -6.66 1.22
CA GLY A 350 21.36 -7.60 0.90
C GLY A 350 22.09 -7.23 -0.38
N ASN A 351 23.32 -7.71 -0.54
CA ASN A 351 23.98 -7.68 -1.85
C ASN A 351 23.17 -8.48 -2.89
N ILE A 352 23.44 -8.31 -4.18
CA ILE A 352 22.72 -9.00 -5.27
C ILE A 352 22.66 -10.54 -5.06
N ALA A 353 23.64 -11.16 -4.41
CA ALA A 353 23.64 -12.59 -4.14
C ALA A 353 22.58 -13.05 -3.12
N ASN A 354 22.06 -12.14 -2.28
CA ASN A 354 20.98 -12.36 -1.33
C ASN A 354 19.87 -11.30 -1.42
N GLY A 355 19.79 -10.61 -2.57
CA GLY A 355 18.92 -9.45 -2.71
C GLY A 355 17.44 -9.78 -2.63
N GLY A 356 16.67 -8.77 -2.24
CA GLY A 356 15.23 -8.86 -2.09
C GLY A 356 14.52 -9.22 -3.40
N MET A 357 13.43 -9.96 -3.27
CA MET A 357 12.52 -10.33 -4.37
C MET A 357 12.12 -9.11 -5.20
N PHE A 358 11.88 -8.00 -4.51
CA PHE A 358 11.68 -6.67 -5.06
C PHE A 358 12.87 -5.81 -4.67
N CYS A 359 13.60 -5.29 -5.64
CA CYS A 359 14.65 -4.29 -5.42
C CYS A 359 14.88 -3.53 -6.73
N LEU A 360 15.10 -2.23 -6.63
CA LEU A 360 15.48 -1.38 -7.75
C LEU A 360 16.84 -0.73 -7.43
N ASP A 361 17.90 -1.19 -8.08
CA ASP A 361 19.22 -0.56 -8.00
C ASP A 361 19.18 0.80 -8.72
N SER A 362 19.12 1.85 -7.91
CA SER A 362 19.37 3.25 -8.24
C SER A 362 18.68 3.80 -9.49
N ILE A 363 17.51 4.38 -9.26
CA ILE A 363 17.10 5.66 -9.87
C ILE A 363 16.72 6.56 -8.70
N ALA A 364 17.13 7.82 -8.72
CA ALA A 364 17.10 8.74 -7.58
C ALA A 364 15.72 9.01 -6.92
N LEU A 365 14.64 8.36 -7.38
CA LEU A 365 13.27 8.54 -6.89
C LEU A 365 12.55 7.19 -6.74
N PRO A 366 11.81 6.97 -5.64
CA PRO A 366 10.97 5.79 -5.47
C PRO A 366 9.94 5.66 -6.60
N LYS A 367 9.80 4.45 -7.14
CA LYS A 367 8.88 4.13 -8.23
C LYS A 367 7.48 3.82 -7.68
N ALA A 368 6.47 4.50 -8.22
CA ALA A 368 5.08 4.15 -7.93
C ALA A 368 4.74 2.78 -8.55
N ALA A 369 4.14 1.89 -7.76
CA ALA A 369 3.62 0.60 -8.25
C ALA A 369 2.35 0.20 -7.50
N LEU A 370 1.42 -0.44 -8.22
CA LEU A 370 0.26 -1.12 -7.63
C LEU A 370 0.70 -2.53 -7.21
N ILE A 371 0.87 -2.74 -5.91
CA ILE A 371 1.24 -4.05 -5.34
C ILE A 371 0.05 -4.56 -4.53
N VAL A 372 -0.50 -5.71 -4.91
CA VAL A 372 -1.64 -6.33 -4.24
C VAL A 372 -1.28 -7.73 -3.79
N ALA A 373 -1.54 -8.04 -2.52
CA ALA A 373 -1.24 -9.34 -1.93
C ALA A 373 -2.19 -9.71 -0.79
N SER A 374 -2.29 -11.02 -0.53
CA SER A 374 -3.03 -11.56 0.64
C SER A 374 -2.12 -12.23 1.67
N ASP A 375 -0.92 -12.67 1.26
CA ASP A 375 0.01 -13.39 2.12
C ASP A 375 0.66 -12.47 3.16
N GLU A 376 0.76 -12.94 4.42
CA GLU A 376 1.28 -12.14 5.53
C GLU A 376 2.74 -11.70 5.33
N LYS A 377 3.61 -12.54 4.74
CA LYS A 377 5.00 -12.15 4.48
C LYS A 377 5.08 -11.08 3.40
N LEU A 378 4.22 -11.17 2.37
CA LEU A 378 4.14 -10.13 1.33
C LEU A 378 3.58 -8.82 1.91
N LEU A 379 2.53 -8.88 2.74
CA LEU A 379 1.93 -7.70 3.38
C LEU A 379 2.89 -6.95 4.34
N ASN A 380 3.94 -7.63 4.80
CA ASN A 380 4.97 -7.09 5.70
C ASN A 380 6.34 -6.94 5.02
N TYR A 381 6.45 -7.18 3.71
CA TYR A 381 7.69 -6.99 2.97
C TYR A 381 8.03 -5.50 2.86
N ASN A 382 9.32 -5.17 2.91
CA ASN A 382 9.80 -3.79 2.97
C ASN A 382 9.94 -3.16 1.57
N TYR A 383 8.82 -2.96 0.89
CA TYR A 383 8.78 -2.38 -0.46
C TYR A 383 9.35 -0.96 -0.53
N GLY A 384 9.20 -0.16 0.54
CA GLY A 384 9.73 1.21 0.60
C GLY A 384 11.24 1.24 0.40
N ASN A 385 11.96 0.40 1.16
CA ASN A 385 13.41 0.29 1.04
C ASN A 385 13.85 -0.44 -0.24
N SER A 386 12.97 -1.22 -0.85
CA SER A 386 13.17 -1.79 -2.19
C SER A 386 13.03 -0.78 -3.34
N GLY A 387 12.78 0.50 -3.05
CA GLY A 387 12.67 1.57 -4.05
C GLY A 387 11.24 1.78 -4.59
N TYR A 388 10.21 1.25 -3.92
CA TYR A 388 8.82 1.43 -4.32
C TYR A 388 8.06 2.40 -3.43
N LYS A 389 7.03 3.03 -4.00
CA LYS A 389 6.05 3.85 -3.29
C LYS A 389 4.61 3.49 -3.66
N PRO A 390 3.61 3.81 -2.83
CA PRO A 390 2.22 3.56 -3.16
C PRO A 390 1.85 4.20 -4.50
N SER A 391 1.08 3.48 -5.32
CA SER A 391 0.61 4.02 -6.60
C SER A 391 -0.39 5.18 -6.43
N CYS A 392 -1.20 5.16 -5.37
CA CYS A 392 -2.12 6.27 -5.05
C CYS A 392 -1.37 7.39 -4.31
N GLY A 393 -1.43 8.60 -4.84
CA GLY A 393 -0.73 9.79 -4.33
C GLY A 393 -1.57 10.69 -3.41
N ILE A 394 -2.79 10.28 -3.07
CA ILE A 394 -3.66 11.01 -2.14
C ILE A 394 -3.01 11.07 -0.76
N ARG A 395 -2.86 12.29 -0.23
CA ARG A 395 -2.17 12.53 1.04
C ARG A 395 -2.68 13.77 1.78
N ILE A 396 -2.40 13.83 3.07
CA ILE A 396 -2.69 14.94 3.97
C ILE A 396 -1.41 15.57 4.52
N ASN A 397 -1.48 16.86 4.83
CA ASN A 397 -0.39 17.68 5.36
C ASN A 397 -0.90 18.45 6.58
N ALA A 398 -0.24 18.28 7.74
CA ALA A 398 -0.67 18.89 8.99
C ALA A 398 -0.56 20.42 9.02
N ASN A 399 0.15 21.04 8.06
CA ASN A 399 0.28 22.49 7.93
C ASN A 399 0.59 23.20 9.26
N GLY A 400 1.71 22.83 9.89
CA GLY A 400 2.12 23.36 11.20
C GLY A 400 1.52 22.64 12.42
N GLY A 401 0.71 21.60 12.20
CA GLY A 401 0.31 20.62 13.23
C GLY A 401 1.15 19.34 13.21
N VAL A 402 0.67 18.32 13.92
CA VAL A 402 1.26 16.99 14.07
C VAL A 402 0.27 15.93 13.62
N LEU A 403 0.70 15.04 12.72
CA LEU A 403 -0.05 13.88 12.24
C LEU A 403 0.58 12.58 12.73
N SER A 404 -0.27 11.57 12.96
CA SER A 404 0.16 10.17 12.97
C SER A 404 0.67 9.82 11.58
N LYS A 405 1.98 9.58 11.45
CA LYS A 405 2.64 9.36 10.17
C LYS A 405 2.46 7.92 9.72
N ASN A 406 2.25 7.73 8.43
CA ASN A 406 2.44 6.42 7.82
C ASN A 406 3.93 6.09 7.71
N GLU A 407 4.28 4.81 7.72
CA GLU A 407 5.65 4.30 7.56
C GLU A 407 6.25 4.54 6.15
N TYR A 408 5.70 5.48 5.37
CA TYR A 408 6.25 5.81 4.07
C TYR A 408 7.48 6.72 4.21
N TYR A 409 8.64 6.16 3.89
CA TYR A 409 9.92 6.84 3.86
C TYR A 409 10.12 7.49 2.48
N ASP A 410 10.25 8.81 2.45
CA ASP A 410 10.90 9.49 1.31
C ASP A 410 12.38 9.06 1.28
N TYR A 411 12.94 8.92 0.08
CA TYR A 411 14.27 8.41 -0.23
C TYR A 411 15.40 9.02 0.61
N ASN A 412 15.20 10.22 1.12
CA ASN A 412 16.17 10.96 1.92
C ASN A 412 15.95 10.89 3.45
N ASN A 413 15.03 10.05 3.94
CA ASN A 413 14.70 9.97 5.37
C ASN A 413 14.23 11.30 5.99
N PHE A 414 13.86 12.28 5.16
CA PHE A 414 13.27 13.53 5.64
C PHE A 414 11.78 13.30 5.89
N PRO A 415 11.29 13.53 7.12
CA PRO A 415 9.86 13.52 7.37
C PRO A 415 9.22 14.64 6.55
N THR A 416 8.51 14.28 5.49
CA THR A 416 7.80 15.23 4.60
C THR A 416 6.65 15.96 5.31
N GLY A 417 6.29 15.55 6.53
CA GLY A 417 5.13 16.04 7.25
C GLY A 417 3.80 15.52 6.69
N LEU A 418 3.85 14.57 5.74
CA LEU A 418 2.71 14.03 5.01
C LEU A 418 2.26 12.68 5.56
N SER A 419 0.97 12.37 5.41
CA SER A 419 0.41 11.02 5.58
C SER A 419 -0.40 10.66 4.33
N TYR A 420 -0.31 9.42 3.86
CA TYR A 420 -0.92 8.96 2.60
C TYR A 420 -2.21 8.18 2.85
N TYR A 421 -3.07 8.05 1.84
CA TYR A 421 -4.26 7.21 1.97
C TYR A 421 -3.90 5.75 2.33
N PHE A 422 -2.94 5.18 1.60
CA PHE A 422 -2.35 3.89 1.97
C PHE A 422 -1.14 4.10 2.88
N SER A 423 -1.15 3.41 4.03
CA SER A 423 -0.05 3.44 4.99
C SER A 423 1.13 2.54 4.62
N LYS A 424 0.91 1.60 3.71
CA LYS A 424 1.90 0.69 3.14
C LYS A 424 1.87 0.78 1.61
N VAL A 425 2.98 0.39 0.98
CA VAL A 425 3.07 0.29 -0.50
C VAL A 425 2.16 -0.82 -1.04
N VAL A 426 2.09 -1.94 -0.33
CA VAL A 426 1.23 -3.08 -0.66
C VAL A 426 -0.19 -2.88 -0.13
N ILE A 427 -1.17 -3.15 -0.99
CA ILE A 427 -2.59 -3.07 -0.69
C ILE A 427 -3.10 -4.50 -0.42
N PRO A 428 -3.70 -4.77 0.74
CA PRO A 428 -4.38 -6.03 0.98
C PRO A 428 -5.45 -6.31 -0.08
N THR A 429 -5.52 -7.54 -0.59
CA THR A 429 -6.47 -7.94 -1.65
C THR A 429 -7.92 -7.57 -1.34
N ASP A 430 -8.38 -7.77 -0.11
CA ASP A 430 -9.75 -7.41 0.28
C ASP A 430 -10.00 -5.91 0.15
N GLN A 431 -9.05 -5.07 0.60
CA GLN A 431 -9.12 -3.62 0.47
C GLN A 431 -9.08 -3.19 -1.01
N TYR A 432 -8.23 -3.83 -1.82
CA TYR A 432 -8.16 -3.57 -3.25
C TYR A 432 -9.50 -3.87 -3.93
N ASN A 433 -10.09 -5.04 -3.69
CA ASN A 433 -11.38 -5.44 -4.27
C ASN A 433 -12.50 -4.51 -3.80
N GLU A 434 -12.51 -4.17 -2.51
CA GLU A 434 -13.47 -3.23 -1.94
C GLU A 434 -13.44 -1.88 -2.66
N LEU A 435 -12.25 -1.35 -2.99
CA LEU A 435 -12.09 -0.07 -3.70
C LEU A 435 -12.36 -0.19 -5.20
N LYS A 436 -11.87 -1.26 -5.83
CA LYS A 436 -12.02 -1.51 -7.27
C LYS A 436 -13.49 -1.61 -7.67
N ASP A 437 -14.28 -2.30 -6.85
CA ASP A 437 -15.68 -2.59 -7.12
C ASP A 437 -16.62 -1.55 -6.47
N SER A 438 -16.08 -0.52 -5.81
CA SER A 438 -16.87 0.58 -5.23
C SER A 438 -17.55 1.41 -6.32
N ASP A 439 -18.83 1.72 -6.13
CA ASP A 439 -19.50 2.77 -6.90
C ASP A 439 -18.96 4.17 -6.54
N PRO A 440 -19.24 5.20 -7.35
CA PRO A 440 -18.72 6.55 -7.12
C PRO A 440 -19.07 7.14 -5.73
N ALA A 441 -20.28 6.89 -5.21
CA ALA A 441 -20.70 7.45 -3.92
C ALA A 441 -19.98 6.77 -2.77
N THR A 442 -19.84 5.44 -2.84
CA THR A 442 -19.08 4.66 -1.84
C THR A 442 -17.60 5.07 -1.81
N LEU A 443 -16.99 5.31 -2.98
CA LEU A 443 -15.58 5.74 -3.06
C LEU A 443 -15.37 7.14 -2.44
N GLN A 444 -16.29 8.06 -2.69
CA GLN A 444 -16.28 9.41 -2.10
C GLN A 444 -16.47 9.36 -0.58
N ASP A 445 -17.36 8.50 -0.08
CA ASP A 445 -17.60 8.31 1.35
C ASP A 445 -16.35 7.77 2.06
N LYS A 446 -15.64 6.82 1.45
CA LYS A 446 -14.37 6.30 1.98
C LYS A 446 -13.28 7.36 2.06
N LEU A 447 -13.13 8.18 1.01
CA LEU A 447 -12.15 9.26 1.01
C LEU A 447 -12.47 10.30 2.09
N THR A 448 -13.75 10.66 2.22
CA THR A 448 -14.23 11.59 3.25
C THR A 448 -14.00 11.04 4.65
N THR A 449 -14.38 9.78 4.90
CA THR A 449 -14.17 9.10 6.18
C THR A 449 -12.69 9.02 6.53
N TRP A 450 -11.83 8.67 5.59
CA TRP A 450 -10.39 8.64 5.82
C TRP A 450 -9.83 10.01 6.26
N LEU A 451 -10.30 11.10 5.66
CA LEU A 451 -9.88 12.45 6.06
C LEU A 451 -10.36 12.83 7.46
N GLU A 452 -11.58 12.46 7.84
CA GLU A 452 -12.15 12.71 9.16
C GLU A 452 -11.53 11.82 10.25
N ASP A 453 -11.06 10.61 9.90
CA ASP A 453 -10.36 9.73 10.84
C ASP A 453 -8.91 10.18 11.11
N ASN A 454 -8.33 11.04 10.27
CA ASN A 454 -6.92 11.44 10.33
C ASN A 454 -6.70 12.89 10.82
N VAL A 455 -7.46 13.34 11.81
CA VAL A 455 -7.36 14.73 12.35
C VAL A 455 -6.00 15.00 13.01
N PRO A 456 -5.23 16.00 12.53
CA PRO A 456 -3.98 16.42 13.18
C PRO A 456 -4.21 17.17 14.48
N THR A 457 -3.16 17.28 15.29
CA THR A 457 -3.16 18.12 16.50
C THR A 457 -2.26 19.34 16.33
N ARG A 458 -2.66 20.48 16.91
CA ARG A 458 -1.83 21.69 16.96
C ARG A 458 -2.13 22.47 18.23
N LEU A 459 -1.10 22.79 19.01
CA LEU A 459 -1.28 23.44 20.31
C LEU A 459 -2.01 24.79 20.17
N GLY A 460 -3.17 24.92 20.81
CA GLY A 460 -3.99 26.15 20.82
C GLY A 460 -4.88 26.35 19.59
N TYR A 461 -4.94 25.37 18.67
CA TYR A 461 -5.75 25.43 17.46
C TYR A 461 -6.61 24.18 17.31
N ALA A 462 -7.79 24.34 16.74
CA ALA A 462 -8.65 23.24 16.31
C ALA A 462 -8.60 23.14 14.78
N LEU A 463 -8.75 21.91 14.27
CA LEU A 463 -8.90 21.69 12.84
C LEU A 463 -10.25 22.26 12.38
N GLU A 464 -10.23 23.32 11.58
CA GLU A 464 -11.45 23.85 10.95
C GLU A 464 -11.88 22.92 9.81
N GLY A 465 -10.91 22.42 9.05
CA GLY A 465 -11.11 21.45 8.01
C GLY A 465 -9.82 21.11 7.28
N TRP A 466 -9.96 20.33 6.23
CA TRP A 466 -8.91 20.12 5.26
C TRP A 466 -9.05 21.14 4.15
N ALA A 467 -7.94 21.75 3.81
CA ALA A 467 -7.96 22.93 2.98
C ALA A 467 -8.56 22.63 1.61
N PRO A 468 -9.38 23.56 1.12
CA PRO A 468 -9.72 24.79 1.81
C PRO A 468 -11.12 24.72 2.39
N THR A 469 -11.47 25.64 3.28
CA THR A 469 -12.85 26.09 3.56
C THR A 469 -13.52 26.71 2.32
N ASP A 470 -13.33 26.06 1.17
CA ASP A 470 -13.75 26.41 -0.19
C ASP A 470 -14.70 25.29 -0.66
N GLU A 471 -15.86 25.65 -1.20
CA GLU A 471 -16.80 24.71 -1.83
C GLU A 471 -16.11 23.83 -2.90
N ALA A 472 -14.98 24.29 -3.47
CA ALA A 472 -14.15 23.53 -4.39
C ALA A 472 -13.50 22.27 -3.80
N PHE A 473 -13.38 22.13 -2.47
CA PHE A 473 -12.84 20.91 -1.85
C PHE A 473 -13.74 19.69 -2.13
N ASN A 474 -15.03 19.81 -1.83
CA ASN A 474 -16.00 18.77 -2.15
C ASN A 474 -16.08 18.54 -3.67
N GLN A 475 -15.85 19.58 -4.48
CA GLN A 475 -15.75 19.42 -5.94
C GLN A 475 -14.55 18.54 -6.33
N LYS A 476 -13.37 18.73 -5.72
CA LYS A 476 -12.20 17.88 -5.99
C LYS A 476 -12.41 16.42 -5.57
N ILE A 477 -12.94 16.17 -4.37
CA ILE A 477 -13.30 14.80 -3.95
C ILE A 477 -14.35 14.21 -4.88
N SER A 478 -15.37 15.00 -5.27
CA SER A 478 -16.43 14.53 -6.16
C SER A 478 -15.92 14.19 -7.57
N SER A 479 -14.76 14.71 -7.99
CA SER A 479 -14.14 14.36 -9.27
C SER A 479 -13.54 12.95 -9.28
N ILE A 480 -13.22 12.40 -8.10
CA ILE A 480 -12.68 11.06 -7.94
C ILE A 480 -13.84 10.06 -7.90
N THR A 481 -14.32 9.67 -9.08
CA THR A 481 -15.53 8.85 -9.25
C THR A 481 -15.25 7.41 -9.65
N THR A 482 -14.00 7.06 -9.95
CA THR A 482 -13.62 5.72 -10.40
C THR A 482 -12.36 5.25 -9.69
N PHE A 483 -12.19 3.92 -9.58
CA PHE A 483 -10.98 3.33 -9.02
C PHE A 483 -9.71 3.79 -9.76
N ASN A 484 -9.72 3.84 -11.09
CA ASN A 484 -8.57 4.31 -11.86
C ASN A 484 -8.26 5.79 -11.60
N GLY A 485 -9.29 6.64 -11.49
CA GLY A 485 -9.13 8.05 -11.11
C GLY A 485 -8.57 8.21 -9.69
N PHE A 486 -9.03 7.37 -8.76
CA PHE A 486 -8.50 7.32 -7.40
C PHE A 486 -7.03 6.92 -7.36
N MET A 487 -6.65 5.83 -8.05
CA MET A 487 -5.27 5.34 -8.09
C MET A 487 -4.32 6.31 -8.79
N ALA A 488 -4.79 7.07 -9.79
CA ALA A 488 -3.99 8.06 -10.49
C ALA A 488 -3.87 9.41 -9.74
N SER A 489 -4.71 9.64 -8.71
CA SER A 489 -4.78 10.91 -8.01
C SER A 489 -3.49 11.25 -7.25
N GLN A 490 -3.10 12.52 -7.29
CA GLN A 490 -1.94 13.09 -6.59
C GLN A 490 -2.33 14.21 -5.63
N GLU A 491 -3.61 14.25 -5.22
CA GLU A 491 -4.17 15.31 -4.38
C GLU A 491 -3.48 15.40 -3.01
N GLU A 492 -3.24 16.63 -2.55
CA GLU A 492 -2.74 16.93 -1.21
C GLU A 492 -3.72 17.84 -0.47
N PHE A 493 -4.10 17.42 0.73
CA PHE A 493 -5.03 18.13 1.59
C PHE A 493 -4.28 18.73 2.79
N LYS A 494 -4.29 20.05 2.95
CA LYS A 494 -3.55 20.76 4.01
C LYS A 494 -4.46 21.10 5.17
N ALA A 495 -4.07 20.89 6.42
CA ALA A 495 -4.92 21.25 7.55
C ALA A 495 -5.15 22.77 7.62
N GLU A 496 -6.40 23.18 7.82
CA GLU A 496 -6.77 24.55 8.17
C GLU A 496 -7.08 24.65 9.66
N TRP A 497 -6.60 25.72 10.25
CA TRP A 497 -6.58 25.89 11.69
C TRP A 497 -7.36 27.12 12.07
N VAL A 498 -8.22 26.98 13.07
CA VAL A 498 -8.81 28.10 13.80
C VAL A 498 -8.32 28.08 15.24
N SER A 499 -8.37 29.23 15.90
CA SER A 499 -8.10 29.28 17.33
C SER A 499 -9.03 28.31 18.07
N ASP A 500 -8.47 27.46 18.93
CA ASP A 500 -9.29 26.68 19.88
C ASP A 500 -9.67 27.52 21.11
N LYS A 501 -9.02 28.67 21.27
CA LYS A 501 -9.39 29.68 22.26
C LYS A 501 -10.54 30.52 21.73
N PHE A 502 -11.38 30.95 22.64
CA PHE A 502 -12.52 31.84 22.41
C PHE A 502 -12.54 32.90 23.51
N ASP A 503 -13.41 33.90 23.42
CA ASP A 503 -13.72 34.82 24.52
C ASP A 503 -15.22 35.13 24.58
N THR A 504 -15.65 35.83 25.63
CA THR A 504 -17.05 36.18 25.86
C THR A 504 -17.17 37.51 26.61
N SER A 505 -18.39 38.04 26.71
CA SER A 505 -18.71 39.25 27.47
C SER A 505 -18.25 39.16 28.93
N VAL A 506 -17.95 40.33 29.52
CA VAL A 506 -17.56 40.49 30.92
C VAL A 506 -18.63 40.03 31.91
N ASP A 507 -19.90 39.94 31.48
CA ASP A 507 -20.98 39.41 32.30
C ASP A 507 -21.04 37.88 32.32
N ASN A 508 -20.09 37.19 31.68
CA ASN A 508 -20.02 35.74 31.61
C ASN A 508 -18.78 35.19 32.32
N THR A 509 -18.95 34.05 32.99
CA THR A 509 -17.86 33.21 33.47
C THR A 509 -17.38 32.31 32.34
N LYS A 510 -16.15 32.52 31.90
CA LYS A 510 -15.47 31.70 30.90
C LYS A 510 -14.97 30.37 31.46
N LEU A 511 -15.27 29.30 30.74
CA LEU A 511 -14.79 27.95 30.97
C LEU A 511 -13.77 27.60 29.88
N ASN A 512 -12.74 26.80 30.20
CA ASN A 512 -11.77 26.31 29.22
C ASN A 512 -11.83 24.78 29.21
N PRO A 513 -12.86 24.17 28.59
CA PRO A 513 -12.98 22.71 28.58
C PRO A 513 -11.80 22.10 27.80
N GLU A 514 -11.14 21.12 28.43
CA GLU A 514 -10.01 20.41 27.83
C GLU A 514 -10.43 19.52 26.64
N GLY A 515 -11.65 18.97 26.69
CA GLY A 515 -12.21 18.13 25.63
C GLY A 515 -12.75 18.91 24.43
N SER A 516 -13.06 18.20 23.35
CA SER A 516 -13.66 18.77 22.14
C SER A 516 -15.12 19.20 22.33
N LEU A 517 -15.85 18.60 23.29
CA LEU A 517 -17.21 18.99 23.66
C LEU A 517 -17.25 19.47 25.11
N GLY A 518 -17.83 20.64 25.37
CA GLY A 518 -17.98 21.17 26.72
C GLY A 518 -18.71 22.52 26.77
N LEU A 519 -19.21 22.89 27.95
CA LEU A 519 -19.65 24.27 28.19
C LEU A 519 -18.43 25.20 28.09
N ALA A 520 -18.55 26.25 27.28
CA ALA A 520 -17.52 27.23 27.02
C ALA A 520 -17.66 28.45 27.95
N TYR A 521 -18.87 28.91 28.23
CA TYR A 521 -19.13 30.00 29.17
C TYR A 521 -20.60 30.02 29.59
N TYR A 522 -20.88 30.69 30.70
CA TYR A 522 -22.24 30.94 31.18
C TYR A 522 -22.30 32.28 31.94
N PRO A 523 -23.48 32.87 32.18
CA PRO A 523 -23.62 34.13 32.91
C PRO A 523 -22.96 34.13 34.29
N THR A 524 -22.21 35.19 34.60
CA THR A 524 -21.55 35.37 35.91
C THR A 524 -22.56 35.69 37.01
N THR A 525 -22.08 35.72 38.25
CA THR A 525 -22.91 36.08 39.40
C THR A 525 -23.34 37.53 39.33
N PHE A 526 -24.64 37.80 39.52
CA PHE A 526 -25.20 39.15 39.63
C PHE A 526 -25.88 39.35 40.98
N THR A 527 -26.04 40.62 41.39
CA THR A 527 -26.79 40.99 42.59
C THR A 527 -27.97 41.87 42.21
N ILE A 528 -29.16 41.47 42.64
CA ILE A 528 -30.34 42.32 42.59
C ILE A 528 -30.34 43.20 43.85
N GLY A 529 -30.36 44.53 43.66
CA GLY A 529 -30.41 45.46 44.78
C GLY A 529 -31.71 45.33 45.59
N SER A 530 -31.71 45.89 46.81
CA SER A 530 -32.91 45.93 47.64
C SER A 530 -34.09 46.57 46.90
N THR A 531 -35.21 45.86 46.82
CA THR A 531 -36.40 46.31 46.13
C THR A 531 -37.63 46.18 47.03
N ASN A 532 -38.57 47.12 46.91
CA ASN A 532 -39.85 47.02 47.59
C ASN A 532 -40.78 46.14 46.77
N LEU A 533 -41.34 45.12 47.41
CA LEU A 533 -42.36 44.29 46.81
C LEU A 533 -43.74 44.98 46.89
N GLN A 534 -44.55 44.78 45.86
CA GLN A 534 -45.96 45.17 45.86
C GLN A 534 -46.74 44.39 46.92
N SER A 535 -47.94 44.86 47.25
CA SER A 535 -48.78 44.20 48.27
C SER A 535 -49.33 42.83 47.85
N SER A 536 -49.43 42.56 46.53
CA SER A 536 -49.89 41.30 45.94
C SER A 536 -49.63 41.29 44.42
N GLY A 537 -49.73 40.12 43.80
CA GLY A 537 -49.65 39.95 42.34
C GLY A 537 -48.24 39.68 41.82
N GLN A 538 -48.12 39.60 40.48
CA GLN A 538 -46.84 39.35 39.83
C GLN A 538 -45.97 40.60 39.86
N GLN A 539 -44.71 40.42 40.23
CA GLN A 539 -43.69 41.45 40.12
C GLN A 539 -42.49 40.93 39.34
N GLU A 540 -42.02 41.76 38.40
CA GLU A 540 -40.82 41.51 37.62
C GLU A 540 -39.71 42.43 38.11
N ILE A 541 -38.54 41.86 38.35
CA ILE A 541 -37.35 42.59 38.79
C ILE A 541 -36.26 42.38 37.74
N SER A 542 -35.91 43.45 37.02
CA SER A 542 -34.86 43.38 36.00
C SER A 542 -33.51 43.05 36.61
N ILE A 543 -32.76 42.21 35.90
CA ILE A 543 -31.37 41.89 36.21
C ILE A 543 -30.50 42.71 35.26
N THR A 544 -29.66 43.55 35.82
CA THR A 544 -28.77 44.43 35.05
C THR A 544 -27.56 43.65 34.53
N LYS A 545 -27.18 43.89 33.27
CA LYS A 545 -25.94 43.44 32.64
C LYS A 545 -25.09 44.65 32.20
N THR A 546 -23.80 44.43 32.00
CA THR A 546 -22.87 45.43 31.48
C THR A 546 -22.88 45.46 29.95
N ASP A 547 -22.93 44.28 29.34
CA ASP A 547 -22.87 44.01 27.92
C ASP A 547 -23.88 42.91 27.54
N SER A 548 -23.55 41.62 27.72
CA SER A 548 -24.40 40.49 27.30
C SER A 548 -24.28 39.25 28.20
N PHE A 549 -25.42 38.57 28.43
CA PHE A 549 -25.49 37.32 29.18
C PHE A 549 -25.63 36.15 28.20
N ASN A 550 -24.62 35.28 28.13
CA ASN A 550 -24.52 34.29 27.07
C ASN A 550 -24.22 32.92 27.64
N VAL A 551 -24.75 31.88 27.01
CA VAL A 551 -24.39 30.49 27.26
C VAL A 551 -23.63 29.97 26.05
N GLY A 552 -22.41 29.51 26.28
CA GLY A 552 -21.51 29.03 25.25
C GLY A 552 -21.31 27.52 25.30
N VAL A 553 -21.31 26.86 24.14
CA VAL A 553 -20.91 25.45 23.99
C VAL A 553 -19.75 25.36 23.00
N LYS A 554 -18.61 24.80 23.43
CA LYS A 554 -17.53 24.37 22.54
C LYS A 554 -17.87 22.97 22.05
N ASP A 555 -18.01 22.80 20.74
CA ASP A 555 -18.13 21.51 20.08
C ASP A 555 -17.24 21.48 18.84
N ARG A 556 -16.06 20.90 19.04
CA ARG A 556 -15.01 20.62 18.06
C ARG A 556 -14.89 19.12 17.79
N THR A 557 -15.96 18.36 18.03
CA THR A 557 -15.97 16.90 17.85
C THR A 557 -15.86 16.48 16.40
N ARG A 558 -16.28 17.35 15.46
CA ARG A 558 -16.41 17.05 14.03
C ARG A 558 -17.35 15.87 13.76
N THR A 559 -18.34 15.68 14.63
CA THR A 559 -19.40 14.68 14.45
C THR A 559 -20.74 15.36 14.23
N LYS A 560 -21.75 14.53 13.95
CA LYS A 560 -23.17 14.92 13.91
C LYS A 560 -23.87 14.53 15.21
N ASP A 561 -23.13 14.42 16.32
CA ASP A 561 -23.71 13.96 17.57
C ASP A 561 -24.61 15.04 18.17
N ASP A 562 -25.73 14.60 18.73
CA ASP A 562 -26.69 15.46 19.40
C ASP A 562 -26.21 15.83 20.81
N TRP A 563 -26.44 17.08 21.20
CA TRP A 563 -26.27 17.54 22.56
C TRP A 563 -27.27 18.63 22.89
N HIS A 564 -27.56 18.79 24.18
CA HIS A 564 -28.45 19.84 24.67
C HIS A 564 -27.94 20.43 25.98
N VAL A 565 -28.17 21.73 26.16
CA VAL A 565 -27.91 22.45 27.41
C VAL A 565 -29.24 22.63 28.13
N THR A 566 -29.29 22.22 29.39
CA THR A 566 -30.43 22.49 30.28
C THR A 566 -30.06 23.55 31.31
N ALA A 567 -31.06 24.29 31.77
CA ALA A 567 -30.93 25.27 32.84
C ALA A 567 -32.01 25.09 33.91
N GLN A 568 -31.61 25.21 35.18
CA GLN A 568 -32.52 25.24 36.33
C GLN A 568 -32.09 26.23 37.41
N LEU A 569 -33.07 26.88 38.05
CA LEU A 569 -32.88 27.76 39.20
C LEU A 569 -32.83 26.95 40.49
N ILE A 570 -31.75 27.09 41.24
CA ILE A 570 -31.54 26.45 42.54
C ILE A 570 -31.43 27.54 43.61
N TRP A 571 -32.30 27.50 44.61
CA TRP A 571 -32.25 28.42 45.74
C TRP A 571 -31.28 27.93 46.82
N ASN A 572 -30.49 28.85 47.37
CA ASN A 572 -29.63 28.60 48.52
C ASN A 572 -30.45 28.85 49.80
N GLY A 573 -31.08 27.80 50.34
CA GLY A 573 -31.91 27.89 51.53
C GLY A 573 -33.37 28.21 51.21
N THR A 574 -33.88 29.34 51.72
CA THR A 574 -35.30 29.70 51.53
C THR A 574 -35.58 30.05 50.07
N SER A 575 -36.47 29.30 49.43
CA SER A 575 -36.91 29.58 48.07
C SER A 575 -37.99 30.65 48.02
N ILE A 576 -38.01 31.43 46.93
CA ILE A 576 -39.17 32.24 46.58
C ILE A 576 -40.15 31.32 45.83
N PRO A 577 -41.39 31.11 46.33
CA PRO A 577 -42.35 30.22 45.70
C PRO A 577 -42.61 30.59 44.23
N GLU A 578 -42.54 29.58 43.35
CA GLU A 578 -42.83 29.69 41.90
C GLU A 578 -41.99 30.71 41.12
N ALA A 579 -40.99 31.32 41.75
CA ALA A 579 -40.14 32.30 41.08
C ALA A 579 -39.26 31.63 40.02
N TYR A 580 -39.05 32.36 38.93
CA TYR A 580 -38.25 31.92 37.79
C TYR A 580 -37.50 33.09 37.17
N ILE A 581 -36.46 32.79 36.39
CA ILE A 581 -35.77 33.79 35.57
C ILE A 581 -36.36 33.75 34.17
N GLN A 582 -36.89 34.88 33.73
CA GLN A 582 -37.38 35.10 32.37
C GLN A 582 -36.25 35.66 31.51
N THR A 583 -35.96 35.00 30.39
CA THR A 583 -35.10 35.55 29.34
C THR A 583 -35.95 36.33 28.33
N ILE A 584 -35.39 37.36 27.69
CA ILE A 584 -36.06 38.17 26.66
C ILE A 584 -35.15 38.22 25.44
N ASN A 585 -35.38 37.28 24.51
CA ASN A 585 -34.55 37.08 23.32
C ASN A 585 -35.32 36.35 22.21
N ASN A 586 -34.69 36.24 21.04
CA ASN A 586 -35.29 35.61 19.85
C ASN A 586 -34.85 34.15 19.61
N GLY A 587 -34.17 33.51 20.56
CA GLY A 587 -33.69 32.13 20.44
C GLY A 587 -32.51 31.97 19.46
N ILE A 588 -31.83 33.07 19.11
CA ILE A 588 -30.76 33.06 18.12
C ILE A 588 -29.48 32.54 18.74
N VAL A 589 -28.86 31.55 18.09
CA VAL A 589 -27.51 31.07 18.39
C VAL A 589 -26.58 31.53 17.28
N MET A 590 -25.38 31.97 17.64
CA MET A 590 -24.33 32.46 16.73
C MET A 590 -23.05 31.63 16.89
N LYS A 591 -22.19 31.59 15.87
CA LYS A 591 -20.84 31.02 15.97
C LYS A 591 -19.94 32.08 16.59
N ASN A 592 -19.34 31.76 17.72
CA ASN A 592 -18.28 32.56 18.32
C ASN A 592 -16.95 32.22 17.64
N VAL A 593 -16.38 33.21 16.94
CA VAL A 593 -15.13 33.12 16.20
C VAL A 593 -13.99 33.92 16.86
N SER A 594 -14.22 34.39 18.09
CA SER A 594 -13.18 35.06 18.88
C SER A 594 -11.95 34.18 18.99
N THR A 595 -10.76 34.77 18.90
CA THR A 595 -9.50 34.05 19.04
C THR A 595 -9.00 33.98 20.47
N GLY A 596 -9.71 34.61 21.43
CA GLY A 596 -9.28 34.71 22.83
C GLY A 596 -8.00 35.52 23.05
N SER A 597 -7.55 36.31 22.06
CA SER A 597 -6.31 37.11 22.11
C SER A 597 -6.56 38.62 22.14
N GLY A 598 -7.80 39.05 22.35
CA GLY A 598 -8.22 40.45 22.46
C GLY A 598 -9.46 40.56 23.34
N ASN A 599 -9.98 41.77 23.51
CA ASN A 599 -11.26 41.97 24.20
C ASN A 599 -12.39 41.45 23.30
N TYR A 600 -13.34 40.72 23.88
CA TYR A 600 -14.53 40.28 23.18
C TYR A 600 -15.31 41.46 22.58
N ASP A 601 -15.71 41.33 21.31
CA ASP A 601 -16.58 42.27 20.60
C ASP A 601 -17.65 41.48 19.85
N SER A 602 -18.90 41.56 20.31
CA SER A 602 -20.03 40.82 19.74
C SER A 602 -20.33 41.19 18.28
N THR A 603 -19.84 42.32 17.77
CA THR A 603 -20.03 42.73 16.37
C THR A 603 -19.06 42.05 15.40
N THR A 604 -17.88 41.65 15.88
CA THR A 604 -16.85 40.99 15.06
C THR A 604 -16.67 39.52 15.39
N ASP A 605 -16.92 39.14 16.65
CA ASP A 605 -16.66 37.80 17.17
C ASP A 605 -17.86 36.86 17.02
N LEU A 606 -19.04 37.35 16.63
CA LEU A 606 -20.21 36.53 16.38
C LEU A 606 -20.58 36.49 14.90
N GLN A 607 -20.77 35.28 14.38
CA GLN A 607 -21.17 35.02 13.00
C GLN A 607 -22.48 34.22 12.94
N SER A 608 -23.31 34.48 11.93
CA SER A 608 -24.59 33.79 11.77
C SER A 608 -24.41 32.31 11.48
N LEU A 609 -25.17 31.47 12.19
CA LEU A 609 -25.24 30.03 11.98
C LEU A 609 -26.31 29.68 10.94
N GLN A 610 -26.01 29.84 9.65
CA GLN A 610 -26.94 29.42 8.60
C GLN A 610 -26.90 27.89 8.46
N GLY A 611 -28.01 27.20 8.77
CA GLY A 611 -28.19 25.77 8.49
C GLY A 611 -27.47 24.79 9.42
N SER A 612 -26.95 25.22 10.58
CA SER A 612 -26.12 24.38 11.47
C SER A 612 -26.87 23.38 12.35
N GLY A 613 -28.20 23.32 12.29
CA GLY A 613 -29.00 22.47 13.18
C GLY A 613 -28.92 22.80 14.67
N ILE A 614 -28.26 23.91 15.03
CA ILE A 614 -28.09 24.37 16.41
C ILE A 614 -29.09 25.48 16.68
N THR A 615 -29.89 25.33 17.73
CA THR A 615 -31.00 26.23 18.02
C THR A 615 -31.05 26.62 19.50
N GLY A 616 -31.66 27.77 19.78
CA GLY A 616 -31.91 28.29 21.12
C GLY A 616 -33.39 28.55 21.34
N MET A 617 -33.84 28.51 22.59
CA MET A 617 -35.25 28.67 22.95
C MET A 617 -35.60 30.14 23.21
N ALA A 618 -36.42 30.75 22.36
CA ALA A 618 -36.82 32.15 22.50
C ALA A 618 -37.65 32.41 23.78
N ASN A 619 -37.40 33.54 24.45
CA ASN A 619 -38.14 34.01 25.63
C ASN A 619 -38.37 32.92 26.70
N TYR A 620 -37.31 32.18 27.02
CA TYR A 620 -37.38 30.97 27.84
C TYR A 620 -37.52 31.28 29.35
N LYS A 621 -38.14 30.35 30.07
CA LYS A 621 -38.34 30.41 31.54
C LYS A 621 -37.42 29.42 32.25
N ILE A 622 -36.43 29.94 32.96
CA ILE A 622 -35.56 29.12 33.81
C ILE A 622 -36.25 28.92 35.15
N THR A 623 -36.91 27.76 35.28
CA THR A 623 -37.65 27.33 36.49
C THR A 623 -36.75 26.51 37.41
N THR A 624 -37.29 26.02 38.53
CA THR A 624 -36.60 25.06 39.40
C THR A 624 -36.48 23.64 38.84
N MET A 625 -37.05 23.38 37.65
CA MET A 625 -36.90 22.13 36.91
C MET A 625 -35.93 22.33 35.74
N PRO A 626 -35.08 21.34 35.43
CA PRO A 626 -34.15 21.42 34.32
C PRO A 626 -34.90 21.23 33.00
N ASN A 627 -34.79 22.19 32.08
CA ASN A 627 -35.19 21.97 30.69
C ASN A 627 -34.24 22.62 29.70
N THR A 628 -34.30 22.13 28.46
CA THR A 628 -33.43 22.50 27.36
C THR A 628 -33.60 23.96 26.95
N ILE A 629 -32.48 24.65 26.76
CA ILE A 629 -32.43 26.04 26.32
C ILE A 629 -31.69 26.24 24.99
N MET A 630 -30.83 25.27 24.65
CA MET A 630 -29.96 25.28 23.49
C MET A 630 -29.64 23.83 23.12
N GLU A 631 -29.66 23.48 21.85
CA GLU A 631 -29.45 22.11 21.39
C GLU A 631 -28.83 22.04 19.99
N SER A 632 -28.15 20.92 19.69
CA SER A 632 -27.75 20.49 18.35
C SER A 632 -28.58 19.28 17.95
N SER A 633 -29.14 19.33 16.73
CA SER A 633 -30.05 18.31 16.16
C SER A 633 -29.39 17.31 15.20
N GLY A 634 -28.05 17.29 15.16
CA GLY A 634 -27.28 16.29 14.40
C GLY A 634 -27.42 16.39 12.86
N SER A 635 -28.02 17.47 12.34
CA SER A 635 -28.23 17.63 10.89
C SER A 635 -26.94 17.97 10.14
N THR A 636 -25.99 18.62 10.80
CA THR A 636 -24.70 19.04 10.23
C THR A 636 -23.54 18.66 11.13
N VAL A 637 -22.34 18.60 10.56
CA VAL A 637 -21.11 18.35 11.33
C VAL A 637 -20.82 19.58 12.21
N ASN A 638 -20.69 19.36 13.52
CA ASN A 638 -20.39 20.42 14.47
C ASN A 638 -18.88 20.70 14.51
N ASN A 639 -18.50 21.96 14.32
CA ASN A 639 -17.12 22.41 14.48
C ASN A 639 -17.05 23.90 14.84
N GLY A 640 -17.26 24.23 16.11
CA GLY A 640 -17.27 25.61 16.55
C GLY A 640 -17.40 25.80 18.06
N VAL A 641 -17.44 27.08 18.43
CA VAL A 641 -17.98 27.52 19.71
C VAL A 641 -19.29 28.24 19.40
N TYR A 642 -20.37 27.84 20.05
CA TYR A 642 -21.71 28.31 19.77
C TYR A 642 -22.20 29.15 20.93
N ASP A 643 -22.68 30.35 20.62
CA ASP A 643 -23.03 31.40 21.56
C ASP A 643 -24.54 31.64 21.52
N TYR A 644 -25.21 31.39 22.64
CA TYR A 644 -26.63 31.68 22.82
C TYR A 644 -26.82 32.89 23.74
N ASP A 645 -27.24 34.02 23.16
CA ASP A 645 -27.57 35.25 23.89
C ASP A 645 -28.93 35.12 24.58
N LEU A 646 -28.92 35.20 25.91
CA LEU A 646 -30.13 35.16 26.72
C LEU A 646 -30.93 36.47 26.66
N GLY A 647 -30.34 37.54 26.13
CA GLY A 647 -30.96 38.86 26.03
C GLY A 647 -31.09 39.54 27.39
N ASP A 648 -32.23 40.18 27.64
CA ASP A 648 -32.49 40.79 28.95
C ASP A 648 -33.07 39.75 29.92
N LEU A 649 -32.65 39.82 31.18
CA LEU A 649 -33.10 38.90 32.22
C LEU A 649 -33.98 39.59 33.26
N LYS A 650 -35.02 38.89 33.72
CA LYS A 650 -35.88 39.33 34.82
C LYS A 650 -36.11 38.20 35.81
N LEU A 651 -36.00 38.49 37.11
CA LEU A 651 -36.57 37.64 38.14
C LEU A 651 -38.08 37.90 38.18
N VAL A 652 -38.88 36.89 37.88
CA VAL A 652 -40.34 36.97 37.96
C VAL A 652 -40.79 36.27 39.22
N ILE A 653 -41.53 37.00 40.05
CA ILE A 653 -42.20 36.48 41.24
C ILE A 653 -43.70 36.48 40.94
N PRO A 654 -44.34 35.32 40.70
CA PRO A 654 -45.75 35.26 40.32
C PRO A 654 -46.71 35.83 41.36
N ASP A 655 -46.41 35.65 42.64
CA ASP A 655 -47.17 36.24 43.75
C ASP A 655 -46.25 36.72 44.87
N VAL A 656 -46.05 38.04 44.94
CA VAL A 656 -45.22 38.66 45.97
C VAL A 656 -45.81 38.58 47.38
N SER A 657 -47.10 38.30 47.53
CA SER A 657 -47.74 38.20 48.87
C SER A 657 -47.24 37.01 49.69
N GLN A 658 -46.66 36.00 49.02
CA GLN A 658 -46.07 34.82 49.64
C GLN A 658 -44.60 34.99 50.04
N VAL A 659 -44.00 36.14 49.69
CA VAL A 659 -42.56 36.38 49.87
C VAL A 659 -42.30 37.11 51.18
N ARG A 660 -41.48 36.52 52.05
CA ARG A 660 -41.08 37.16 53.31
C ARG A 660 -39.97 38.18 53.05
N ALA A 661 -39.97 39.28 53.80
CA ALA A 661 -38.86 40.23 53.77
C ALA A 661 -37.56 39.52 54.19
N GLY A 662 -36.50 39.70 53.41
CA GLY A 662 -35.21 39.07 53.66
C GLY A 662 -34.29 39.09 52.45
N THR A 663 -33.11 38.50 52.64
CA THR A 663 -32.14 38.30 51.56
C THR A 663 -32.30 36.89 51.01
N TYR A 664 -32.40 36.78 49.69
CA TYR A 664 -32.47 35.52 48.98
C TYR A 664 -31.23 35.36 48.10
N SER A 665 -30.72 34.13 48.00
CA SER A 665 -29.64 33.81 47.08
C SER A 665 -29.92 32.48 46.42
N GLY A 666 -29.38 32.30 45.22
CA GLY A 666 -29.54 31.11 44.42
C GLY A 666 -28.55 31.13 43.27
N GLN A 667 -28.60 30.11 42.45
CA GLN A 667 -27.76 29.94 41.28
C GLN A 667 -28.58 29.34 40.13
N VAL A 668 -28.14 29.58 38.91
CA VAL A 668 -28.60 28.80 37.76
C VAL A 668 -27.59 27.68 37.54
N GLU A 669 -28.07 26.45 37.56
CA GLU A 669 -27.28 25.28 37.17
C GLU A 669 -27.44 25.06 35.67
N TRP A 670 -26.31 24.93 34.98
CA TRP A 670 -26.24 24.68 33.53
C TRP A 670 -25.64 23.28 33.32
N ASN A 671 -26.35 22.41 32.61
CA ASN A 671 -25.87 21.06 32.33
C ASN A 671 -25.82 20.83 30.82
N LEU A 672 -24.64 20.50 30.30
CA LEU A 672 -24.47 19.99 28.93
C LEU A 672 -24.59 18.47 28.95
N ILE A 673 -25.53 17.95 28.18
CA ILE A 673 -25.86 16.54 28.09
C ILE A 673 -25.60 16.08 26.65
N ASN A 674 -24.85 14.99 26.50
CA ASN A 674 -24.57 14.35 25.21
C ASN A 674 -25.36 13.04 25.13
N GLY A 675 -26.22 12.89 24.11
CA GLY A 675 -27.13 11.76 23.93
C GLY A 675 -28.58 12.18 23.65
N PRO A 676 -29.44 11.28 23.11
CA PRO A 676 -30.83 11.62 22.81
C PRO A 676 -31.56 11.99 24.10
N ALA A 677 -32.27 13.13 24.04
CA ALA A 677 -33.07 13.67 25.13
C ALA A 677 -34.19 12.71 25.59
#